data_AF-A0A9J7AU26-F1
#
_entry.id   AF-A0A9J7AU26-F1
#
_cell.length_a   1.000
_cell.length_b   1.000
_cell.length_c   1.000
_cell.angle_alpha   90.00
_cell.angle_beta   90.00
_cell.angle_gamma   90.00
#
_symmetry.space_group_name_H-M   'P 1'
#
loop_
_entity.id
_entity.type
_entity.pdbx_description
1 polymer ?
#
loop_
_entity_poly.entity_id
_entity_poly.type
_entity_poly.pdbx_seq_one_letter_code
_entity_poly.pdbx_strand_id
1 'polypeptide(L)'
;MTSEWKYKDLPSGACANLQNHWLQELSDDYRPVLVLLRLTAPMAEEVLRSYTERYAQGAVRAPAATKSAGKGDEFSQQVVMSHDSYTQLKSFVEEKSDGSLDLLVVLGREGYRSLLNRAERPESGISIVDFGVGLDPRTVGTGSIVEEKSEDRGRALDGDEVIVAIVDDGIAFANDRFRRSETETRFEYFYAMDTERRNDSPHTIIGQPIDKLEIDELLRLHEGDEERVYRASGLIDFGRPDSTTRYGRSAPQSLMFARTHGTHILDVASGYDWRNPEDLTIARKRPLIGVQLPAAAVAETSGSGTSVYLRKALQYIGDRAIDLSRRAPPKADGSVAWLPLVVNFSFGISAGPLDGGGPVEREIQNFIRYYKNKTGESALCRVVLPSGNSFHSRSAARMKVMELDPEQTLKWRLKPDDRTASFVDIWLPEKGTSRGENEGCIQVSLEPPRGGPKQTFYSQPNKMLDWVVDGVVMARIYHRLDMRGPGRIRENVLIAVRGTEPEIGNEPVCPSGNWRVRIARSGGCDDLRGDDLIELRVQRDDPRLGQRPKGRQSYFDDAAYEKYDPVSGRLPKGGELDGEHVSRRGSFNAYANLCDIVVVGGYRRSDGEPSWYTGSGPTMVRTGPDLAAVSEESPSHIGVIASGTFSGSVFAQNGTSVAVPAKVRALANEMAPGGDDFGDYCAENGPHGPYGELDQARLGNCRLHAPAPPNHRRRIEPE
;
A
#
# COMPACT_ATOMS: atom_id res chain seq x y z
N MET A 1 -28.92 -15.89 -23.99
CA MET A 1 -27.85 -15.82 -22.99
C MET A 1 -28.23 -16.75 -21.85
N THR A 2 -27.40 -17.73 -21.55
CA THR A 2 -27.56 -18.55 -20.33
C THR A 2 -26.97 -17.75 -19.18
N SER A 3 -27.76 -17.48 -18.15
CA SER A 3 -27.27 -16.82 -16.94
C SER A 3 -27.68 -17.60 -15.71
N GLU A 4 -26.72 -17.82 -14.83
CA GLU A 4 -26.91 -18.64 -13.63
C GLU A 4 -25.92 -18.23 -12.55
N TRP A 5 -26.22 -18.64 -11.32
CA TRP A 5 -25.37 -18.49 -10.16
C TRP A 5 -24.79 -19.85 -9.78
N LYS A 6 -23.48 -19.95 -9.51
CA LYS A 6 -22.80 -21.22 -9.19
C LYS A 6 -21.93 -21.14 -7.95
N TYR A 7 -22.06 -22.12 -7.07
CA TYR A 7 -21.11 -22.28 -5.97
C TYR A 7 -19.79 -22.90 -6.44
N LYS A 8 -18.72 -22.49 -5.77
CA LYS A 8 -17.41 -23.12 -5.76
C LYS A 8 -16.87 -23.11 -4.33
N ASP A 9 -15.96 -24.02 -4.02
CA ASP A 9 -15.21 -23.95 -2.77
C ASP A 9 -14.31 -22.72 -2.76
N LEU A 10 -14.15 -22.08 -1.60
CA LEU A 10 -13.03 -21.14 -1.46
C LEU A 10 -11.74 -21.93 -1.65
N PRO A 11 -10.82 -21.48 -2.52
CA PRO A 11 -9.60 -22.21 -2.75
C PRO A 11 -8.76 -22.27 -1.46
N SER A 12 -8.38 -23.49 -1.06
CA SER A 12 -7.62 -23.77 0.15
C SER A 12 -6.25 -23.09 0.09
N GLY A 13 -5.92 -22.32 1.13
CA GLY A 13 -4.63 -21.61 1.21
C GLY A 13 -4.40 -20.53 0.15
N ALA A 14 -5.40 -20.15 -0.66
CA ALA A 14 -5.14 -19.48 -1.93
C ALA A 14 -5.27 -17.96 -1.96
N CYS A 15 -5.69 -17.27 -0.90
CA CYS A 15 -5.50 -15.82 -0.83
C CYS A 15 -5.81 -15.25 0.55
N ALA A 16 -4.81 -14.74 1.27
CA ALA A 16 -5.11 -13.73 2.30
C ALA A 16 -5.85 -12.53 1.67
N ASN A 17 -5.62 -12.28 0.37
CA ASN A 17 -6.17 -11.16 -0.40
C ASN A 17 -7.14 -11.60 -1.52
N LEU A 18 -8.43 -11.68 -1.21
CA LEU A 18 -9.48 -12.12 -2.15
C LEU A 18 -9.70 -11.16 -3.34
N GLN A 19 -9.37 -9.87 -3.19
CA GLN A 19 -9.44 -8.89 -4.29
C GLN A 19 -8.37 -9.22 -5.34
N ASN A 20 -7.17 -9.54 -4.88
CA ASN A 20 -6.06 -9.93 -5.75
C ASN A 20 -6.34 -11.25 -6.49
N HIS A 21 -6.97 -12.22 -5.82
CA HIS A 21 -7.47 -13.45 -6.46
C HIS A 21 -8.41 -13.14 -7.64
N TRP A 22 -9.40 -12.28 -7.41
CA TRP A 22 -10.34 -11.85 -8.45
C TRP A 22 -9.63 -11.21 -9.65
N LEU A 23 -8.75 -10.23 -9.40
CA LEU A 23 -8.03 -9.53 -10.46
C LEU A 23 -7.15 -10.46 -11.30
N GLN A 24 -6.57 -11.50 -10.70
CA GLN A 24 -5.81 -12.50 -11.46
C GLN A 24 -6.69 -13.43 -12.30
N GLU A 25 -7.91 -13.76 -11.86
CA GLU A 25 -8.83 -14.51 -12.72
C GLU A 25 -9.32 -13.68 -13.90
N LEU A 26 -9.43 -12.36 -13.73
CA LEU A 26 -9.73 -11.43 -14.83
C LEU A 26 -8.53 -11.24 -15.78
N SER A 27 -7.33 -11.50 -15.28
CA SER A 27 -6.07 -11.25 -15.95
C SER A 27 -5.72 -12.32 -16.98
N ASP A 28 -5.58 -11.92 -18.24
CA ASP A 28 -4.91 -12.72 -19.27
C ASP A 28 -3.37 -12.60 -19.24
N ASP A 29 -2.79 -11.94 -18.23
CA ASP A 29 -1.37 -11.63 -18.18
C ASP A 29 -0.51 -12.83 -17.77
N TYR A 30 0.48 -13.10 -18.59
CA TYR A 30 1.36 -14.28 -18.49
C TYR A 30 2.72 -13.95 -17.89
N ARG A 31 2.80 -12.84 -17.16
CA ARG A 31 4.02 -12.31 -16.58
C ARG A 31 4.43 -13.03 -15.29
N PRO A 32 5.73 -13.01 -14.95
CA PRO A 32 6.18 -13.42 -13.63
C PRO A 32 5.55 -12.56 -12.54
N VAL A 33 5.34 -13.12 -11.37
CA VAL A 33 4.77 -12.42 -10.21
C VAL A 33 5.67 -12.59 -9.01
N LEU A 34 5.80 -11.54 -8.19
CA LEU A 34 6.38 -11.65 -6.85
C LEU A 34 5.35 -12.34 -5.95
N VAL A 35 5.74 -13.37 -5.21
CA VAL A 35 4.85 -14.18 -4.37
C VAL A 35 5.45 -14.28 -2.97
N LEU A 36 4.62 -14.06 -1.97
CA LEU A 36 4.93 -14.36 -0.58
C LEU A 36 4.36 -15.74 -0.23
N LEU A 37 5.26 -16.67 0.02
CA LEU A 37 4.95 -18.05 0.35
C LEU A 37 5.11 -18.30 1.83
N ARG A 38 4.30 -19.18 2.40
CA ARG A 38 4.54 -19.79 3.70
C ARG A 38 4.94 -21.24 3.52
N LEU A 39 6.10 -21.61 4.04
CA LEU A 39 6.67 -22.95 3.94
C LEU A 39 6.75 -23.57 5.33
N THR A 40 6.32 -24.83 5.48
CA THR A 40 6.64 -25.64 6.66
C THR A 40 8.12 -26.02 6.64
N ALA A 41 8.68 -26.46 7.78
CA ALA A 41 10.08 -26.88 7.86
C ALA A 41 10.49 -27.94 6.80
N PRO A 42 9.74 -29.04 6.58
CA PRO A 42 10.09 -30.01 5.54
C PRO A 42 10.07 -29.42 4.12
N MET A 43 9.13 -28.52 3.84
CA MET A 43 9.03 -27.87 2.54
C MET A 43 10.16 -26.84 2.33
N ALA A 44 10.56 -26.13 3.39
CA ALA A 44 11.70 -25.23 3.35
C ALA A 44 13.00 -25.98 3.01
N GLU A 45 13.21 -27.17 3.59
CA GLU A 45 14.33 -28.05 3.24
C GLU A 45 14.30 -28.50 1.77
N GLU A 46 13.14 -28.91 1.25
CA GLU A 46 12.94 -29.29 -0.16
C GLU A 46 13.34 -28.14 -1.09
N VAL A 47 12.81 -26.94 -0.82
CA VAL A 47 13.07 -25.74 -1.63
C VAL A 47 14.55 -25.35 -1.57
N LEU A 48 15.18 -25.35 -0.39
CA LEU A 48 16.59 -25.00 -0.22
C LEU A 48 17.50 -25.94 -1.00
N ARG A 49 17.28 -27.25 -0.88
CA ARG A 49 18.06 -28.28 -1.59
C ARG A 49 17.95 -28.12 -3.10
N SER A 50 16.71 -28.06 -3.62
CA SER A 50 16.45 -27.91 -5.05
C SER A 50 17.05 -26.61 -5.61
N TYR A 51 16.93 -25.49 -4.89
CA TYR A 51 17.49 -24.22 -5.34
C TYR A 51 19.03 -24.25 -5.40
N THR A 52 19.66 -24.82 -4.37
CA THR A 52 21.13 -24.92 -4.29
C THR A 52 21.69 -25.81 -5.40
N GLU A 53 21.07 -26.96 -5.67
CA GLU A 53 21.47 -27.87 -6.75
C GLU A 53 21.35 -27.20 -8.13
N ARG A 54 20.22 -26.53 -8.39
CA ARG A 54 20.03 -25.80 -9.66
C ARG A 54 21.02 -24.65 -9.82
N TYR A 55 21.33 -23.93 -8.75
CA TYR A 55 22.31 -22.86 -8.79
C TYR A 55 23.71 -23.39 -9.14
N ALA A 56 24.14 -24.47 -8.49
CA ALA A 56 25.42 -25.12 -8.76
C ALA A 56 25.56 -25.61 -10.22
N GLN A 57 24.44 -25.97 -10.86
CA GLN A 57 24.39 -26.40 -12.27
C GLN A 57 24.25 -25.25 -13.27
N GLY A 58 24.15 -23.99 -12.82
CA GLY A 58 23.84 -22.85 -13.69
C GLY A 58 22.44 -22.92 -14.32
N ALA A 59 21.52 -23.66 -13.68
CA ALA A 59 20.18 -23.93 -14.19
C ALA A 59 19.13 -22.93 -13.69
N VAL A 60 19.47 -22.01 -12.79
CA VAL A 60 18.56 -20.92 -12.37
C VAL A 60 18.49 -19.88 -13.47
N ARG A 61 17.27 -19.60 -13.94
CA ARG A 61 17.00 -18.65 -15.03
C ARG A 61 15.87 -17.72 -14.64
N ALA A 62 15.91 -16.49 -15.15
CA ALA A 62 14.80 -15.57 -15.03
C ALA A 62 13.53 -16.19 -15.67
N PRO A 63 12.34 -16.04 -15.05
CA PRO A 63 11.15 -16.67 -15.58
C PRO A 63 10.74 -16.06 -16.92
N ALA A 64 10.50 -16.91 -17.94
CA ALA A 64 10.10 -16.46 -19.27
C ALA A 64 8.61 -16.08 -19.34
N ALA A 65 8.25 -15.20 -20.28
CA ALA A 65 6.88 -14.73 -20.51
C ALA A 65 5.95 -15.75 -21.22
N THR A 66 6.49 -16.86 -21.72
CA THR A 66 5.84 -17.70 -22.75
C THR A 66 5.05 -18.88 -22.17
N LYS A 67 4.00 -19.30 -22.91
CA LYS A 67 3.05 -20.38 -22.57
C LYS A 67 3.65 -21.79 -22.44
N SER A 68 4.90 -22.02 -22.81
CA SER A 68 5.49 -23.37 -22.90
C SER A 68 6.73 -23.51 -22.00
N ALA A 69 6.51 -23.67 -20.69
CA ALA A 69 7.41 -24.50 -19.90
C ALA A 69 6.87 -25.94 -19.99
N GLY A 70 7.75 -26.93 -20.16
CA GLY A 70 7.36 -28.32 -20.41
C GLY A 70 6.44 -28.88 -19.32
N LYS A 71 5.54 -29.79 -19.68
CA LYS A 71 4.77 -30.59 -18.73
C LYS A 71 5.77 -31.47 -17.94
N GLY A 72 6.09 -31.10 -16.70
CA GLY A 72 6.91 -31.95 -15.83
C GLY A 72 7.65 -31.30 -14.66
N ASP A 73 7.80 -29.97 -14.61
CA ASP A 73 8.72 -29.39 -13.61
C ASP A 73 8.07 -29.18 -12.24
N GLU A 74 8.66 -29.82 -11.23
CA GLU A 74 8.37 -29.68 -9.81
C GLU A 74 8.43 -28.21 -9.38
N PHE A 75 7.49 -27.73 -8.55
CA PHE A 75 7.38 -26.30 -8.13
C PHE A 75 8.72 -25.68 -7.72
N SER A 76 9.56 -26.42 -6.99
CA SER A 76 10.87 -25.99 -6.52
C SER A 76 11.82 -25.58 -7.67
N GLN A 77 11.57 -26.06 -8.89
CA GLN A 77 12.33 -25.73 -10.10
C GLN A 77 11.92 -24.41 -10.76
N GLN A 78 10.74 -23.88 -10.42
CA GLN A 78 10.20 -22.63 -10.99
C GLN A 78 10.45 -21.41 -10.07
N VAL A 79 11.04 -21.64 -8.89
CA VAL A 79 11.36 -20.59 -7.92
C VAL A 79 12.62 -19.84 -8.35
N VAL A 80 12.53 -18.51 -8.34
CA VAL A 80 13.67 -17.58 -8.39
C VAL A 80 13.63 -16.72 -7.13
N MET A 81 14.75 -16.61 -6.40
CA MET A 81 14.81 -15.83 -5.16
C MET A 81 16.08 -14.98 -5.10
N SER A 82 16.05 -13.89 -4.32
CA SER A 82 17.24 -13.07 -4.10
C SER A 82 18.19 -13.74 -3.13
N HIS A 83 19.43 -13.25 -3.05
CA HIS A 83 20.39 -13.66 -2.04
C HIS A 83 19.78 -13.54 -0.62
N ASP A 84 19.13 -12.41 -0.31
CA ASP A 84 18.51 -12.21 1.02
C ASP A 84 17.45 -13.28 1.34
N SER A 85 16.59 -13.62 0.37
CA SER A 85 15.57 -14.67 0.53
C SER A 85 16.22 -16.05 0.70
N TYR A 86 17.28 -16.33 -0.07
CA TYR A 86 18.05 -17.56 0.09
C TYR A 86 18.69 -17.66 1.48
N THR A 87 19.29 -16.57 1.97
CA THR A 87 19.91 -16.53 3.30
C THR A 87 18.86 -16.72 4.40
N GLN A 88 17.68 -16.08 4.29
CA GLN A 88 16.57 -16.32 5.22
C GLN A 88 16.14 -17.80 5.24
N LEU A 89 16.01 -18.40 4.05
CA LEU A 89 15.65 -19.82 3.92
C LEU A 89 16.71 -20.74 4.52
N LYS A 90 17.98 -20.46 4.22
CA LYS A 90 19.12 -21.21 4.73
C LYS A 90 19.20 -21.15 6.26
N SER A 91 19.14 -19.95 6.84
CA SER A 91 19.17 -19.78 8.29
C SER A 91 18.01 -20.51 8.98
N PHE A 92 16.80 -20.42 8.44
CA PHE A 92 15.64 -21.12 9.00
C PHE A 92 15.83 -22.65 9.05
N VAL A 93 16.38 -23.24 7.98
CA VAL A 93 16.67 -24.68 7.90
C VAL A 93 17.83 -25.07 8.83
N GLU A 94 18.91 -24.29 8.85
CA GLU A 94 20.09 -24.57 9.69
C GLU A 94 19.79 -24.46 11.19
N GLU A 95 18.92 -23.52 11.58
CA GLU A 95 18.44 -23.36 12.96
C GLU A 95 17.46 -24.46 13.40
N LYS A 96 17.03 -25.33 12.48
CA LYS A 96 16.05 -26.41 12.73
C LYS A 96 14.76 -25.89 13.38
N SER A 97 14.25 -24.78 12.86
CA SER A 97 13.01 -24.19 13.32
C SER A 97 11.83 -25.15 13.11
N ASP A 98 10.97 -25.31 14.12
CA ASP A 98 9.77 -26.17 14.08
C ASP A 98 8.53 -25.47 13.51
N GLY A 99 8.65 -24.18 13.18
CA GLY A 99 7.58 -23.34 12.67
C GLY A 99 7.45 -23.31 11.14
N SER A 100 7.01 -22.16 10.63
CA SER A 100 6.89 -21.87 9.20
C SER A 100 7.66 -20.63 8.80
N LEU A 101 8.17 -20.60 7.58
CA LEU A 101 8.90 -19.46 7.01
C LEU A 101 8.05 -18.74 5.96
N ASP A 102 7.93 -17.42 6.11
CA ASP A 102 7.36 -16.54 5.08
C ASP A 102 8.47 -16.03 4.14
N LEU A 103 8.47 -16.48 2.88
CA LEU A 103 9.53 -16.28 1.91
C LEU A 103 9.02 -15.55 0.65
N LEU A 104 9.71 -14.48 0.25
CA LEU A 104 9.47 -13.80 -1.03
C LEU A 104 10.22 -14.51 -2.16
N VAL A 105 9.50 -14.82 -3.24
CA VAL A 105 10.06 -15.43 -4.45
C VAL A 105 9.41 -14.83 -5.69
N VAL A 106 10.04 -14.96 -6.86
CA VAL A 106 9.38 -14.71 -8.14
C VAL A 106 9.06 -16.04 -8.80
N LEU A 107 7.83 -16.17 -9.28
CA LEU A 107 7.35 -17.33 -10.02
C LEU A 107 6.94 -16.91 -11.43
N GLY A 108 7.33 -17.71 -12.42
CA GLY A 108 6.70 -17.68 -13.74
C GLY A 108 5.27 -18.20 -13.69
N ARG A 109 4.51 -17.98 -14.76
CA ARG A 109 3.09 -18.36 -14.86
C ARG A 109 2.81 -19.83 -14.49
N GLU A 110 3.55 -20.75 -15.08
CA GLU A 110 3.32 -22.19 -14.86
C GLU A 110 3.74 -22.60 -13.43
N GLY A 111 4.80 -21.99 -12.89
CA GLY A 111 5.16 -22.13 -11.48
C GLY A 111 4.04 -21.66 -10.54
N TYR A 112 3.45 -20.49 -10.82
CA TYR A 112 2.31 -19.98 -10.06
C TYR A 112 1.07 -20.86 -10.16
N ARG A 113 0.72 -21.36 -11.36
CA ARG A 113 -0.42 -22.28 -11.54
C ARG A 113 -0.21 -23.63 -10.87
N SER A 114 0.98 -24.19 -11.01
CA SER A 114 1.35 -25.42 -10.30
C SER A 114 1.28 -25.21 -8.80
N LEU A 115 1.70 -24.03 -8.33
CA LEU A 115 1.62 -23.67 -6.92
C LEU A 115 0.18 -23.55 -6.44
N LEU A 116 -0.71 -22.89 -7.19
CA LEU A 116 -2.14 -22.82 -6.83
C LEU A 116 -2.73 -24.21 -6.60
N ASN A 117 -2.52 -25.14 -7.55
CA ASN A 117 -2.98 -26.52 -7.43
C ASN A 117 -2.36 -27.28 -6.24
N ARG A 118 -1.12 -26.94 -5.86
CA ARG A 118 -0.40 -27.60 -4.74
C ARG A 118 -0.81 -27.00 -3.40
N ALA A 119 -1.00 -25.68 -3.32
CA ALA A 119 -1.45 -24.95 -2.14
C ALA A 119 -2.89 -25.33 -1.74
N GLU A 120 -3.70 -25.80 -2.69
CA GLU A 120 -5.02 -26.37 -2.40
C GLU A 120 -4.96 -27.63 -1.52
N ARG A 121 -3.79 -28.24 -1.38
CA ARG A 121 -3.56 -29.48 -0.63
C ARG A 121 -2.84 -29.16 0.68
N PRO A 122 -3.49 -29.20 1.85
CA PRO A 122 -2.88 -28.87 3.13
C PRO A 122 -1.61 -29.68 3.45
N GLU A 123 -1.56 -30.94 3.00
CA GLU A 123 -0.42 -31.85 3.18
C GLU A 123 0.83 -31.43 2.39
N SER A 124 0.71 -30.46 1.47
CA SER A 124 1.82 -29.98 0.67
C SER A 124 2.85 -29.18 1.47
N GLY A 125 2.50 -28.67 2.66
CA GLY A 125 3.40 -27.84 3.47
C GLY A 125 3.71 -26.47 2.87
N ILE A 126 2.95 -26.03 1.87
CA ILE A 126 3.09 -24.73 1.21
C ILE A 126 1.74 -23.99 1.14
N SER A 127 1.74 -22.69 1.39
CA SER A 127 0.57 -21.84 1.14
C SER A 127 0.97 -20.48 0.56
N ILE A 128 0.04 -19.86 -0.18
CA ILE A 128 0.22 -18.53 -0.75
C ILE A 128 -0.31 -17.51 0.25
N VAL A 129 0.58 -16.68 0.79
CA VAL A 129 0.18 -15.60 1.69
C VAL A 129 -0.40 -14.44 0.87
N ASP A 130 0.36 -13.94 -0.10
CA ASP A 130 -0.07 -12.89 -1.04
C ASP A 130 0.84 -12.92 -2.30
N PHE A 131 0.50 -12.16 -3.33
CA PHE A 131 1.33 -12.02 -4.53
C PHE A 131 1.15 -10.63 -5.18
N GLY A 132 2.07 -10.24 -6.05
CA GLY A 132 2.10 -8.93 -6.67
C GLY A 132 1.41 -8.87 -8.02
N VAL A 133 1.49 -7.70 -8.65
CA VAL A 133 1.10 -7.52 -10.05
C VAL A 133 2.13 -8.17 -10.99
N GLY A 134 1.77 -8.36 -12.27
CA GLY A 134 2.67 -8.92 -13.27
C GLY A 134 3.91 -8.05 -13.50
N LEU A 135 5.09 -8.67 -13.44
CA LEU A 135 6.40 -8.04 -13.61
C LEU A 135 6.86 -8.10 -15.07
N ASP A 136 7.69 -7.15 -15.51
CA ASP A 136 8.39 -7.28 -16.79
C ASP A 136 9.47 -8.37 -16.68
N PRO A 137 9.38 -9.49 -17.40
CA PRO A 137 10.35 -10.58 -17.29
C PRO A 137 11.79 -10.16 -17.64
N ARG A 138 11.97 -9.06 -18.39
CA ARG A 138 13.31 -8.53 -18.74
C ARG A 138 14.00 -7.86 -17.57
N THR A 139 13.24 -7.43 -16.56
CA THR A 139 13.76 -6.72 -15.38
C THR A 139 13.90 -7.63 -14.16
N VAL A 140 13.44 -8.88 -14.26
CA VAL A 140 13.59 -9.89 -13.21
C VAL A 140 15.02 -10.43 -13.21
N GLY A 141 15.65 -10.41 -12.04
CA GLY A 141 17.00 -10.93 -11.82
C GLY A 141 17.07 -12.46 -12.00
N THR A 142 18.26 -12.99 -12.28
CA THR A 142 18.47 -14.44 -12.46
C THR A 142 18.58 -15.23 -11.16
N GLY A 143 18.49 -14.58 -9.99
CA GLY A 143 18.49 -15.22 -8.68
C GLY A 143 19.85 -15.73 -8.21
N SER A 144 20.75 -14.82 -7.85
CA SER A 144 22.07 -15.15 -7.31
C SER A 144 22.03 -15.50 -5.82
N ILE A 145 22.82 -16.49 -5.40
CA ILE A 145 23.07 -16.77 -3.97
C ILE A 145 24.47 -16.34 -3.52
N VAL A 146 25.29 -15.78 -4.43
CA VAL A 146 26.60 -15.26 -4.09
C VAL A 146 26.42 -13.94 -3.36
N GLU A 147 26.99 -13.86 -2.17
CA GLU A 147 27.14 -12.60 -1.44
C GLU A 147 28.15 -11.74 -2.20
N GLU A 148 27.69 -10.61 -2.73
CA GLU A 148 28.63 -9.57 -3.11
C GLU A 148 29.20 -8.97 -1.84
N LYS A 149 30.53 -8.85 -1.77
CA LYS A 149 31.14 -8.00 -0.75
C LYS A 149 30.64 -6.59 -1.00
N SER A 150 29.67 -6.17 -0.18
CA SER A 150 29.31 -4.77 -0.01
C SER A 150 30.56 -4.04 0.47
N GLU A 151 31.31 -3.46 -0.46
CA GLU A 151 32.27 -2.43 -0.08
C GLU A 151 31.47 -1.32 0.60
N ASP A 152 31.97 -0.83 1.73
CA ASP A 152 31.30 0.24 2.46
C ASP A 152 31.39 1.54 1.65
N ARG A 153 30.45 1.69 0.71
CA ARG A 153 30.37 2.75 -0.27
C ARG A 153 29.36 3.77 0.22
N GLY A 154 29.87 4.83 0.84
CA GLY A 154 29.05 5.93 1.33
C GLY A 154 29.85 6.88 2.20
N ARG A 155 29.19 7.92 2.72
CA ARG A 155 29.87 8.88 3.59
C ARG A 155 30.06 8.32 5.01
N ALA A 156 31.07 8.83 5.70
CA ALA A 156 31.14 8.71 7.15
C ALA A 156 29.99 9.51 7.80
N LEU A 157 29.36 8.91 8.82
CA LEU A 157 28.32 9.54 9.63
C LEU A 157 28.91 10.00 10.96
N ASP A 158 28.24 10.92 11.65
CA ASP A 158 28.72 11.48 12.91
C ASP A 158 28.05 10.84 14.14
N GLY A 159 26.95 10.10 13.96
CA GLY A 159 26.21 9.38 15.00
C GLY A 159 25.02 10.16 15.58
N ASP A 160 24.78 11.38 15.10
CA ASP A 160 23.64 12.25 15.46
C ASP A 160 22.60 12.35 14.33
N GLU A 161 22.76 11.57 13.26
CA GLU A 161 21.83 11.53 12.14
C GLU A 161 20.50 10.88 12.49
N VAL A 162 19.44 11.34 11.79
CA VAL A 162 18.14 10.66 11.77
C VAL A 162 17.82 10.26 10.34
N ILE A 163 17.64 8.96 10.12
CA ILE A 163 17.34 8.40 8.80
C ILE A 163 15.89 8.69 8.45
N VAL A 164 15.67 9.29 7.28
CA VAL A 164 14.33 9.49 6.72
C VAL A 164 14.16 8.55 5.54
N ALA A 165 13.21 7.63 5.66
CA ALA A 165 12.86 6.68 4.61
C ALA A 165 11.48 6.99 4.01
N ILE A 166 11.41 7.08 2.68
CA ILE A 166 10.14 7.30 1.96
C ILE A 166 9.86 6.10 1.06
N VAL A 167 8.67 5.52 1.21
CA VAL A 167 8.10 4.53 0.29
C VAL A 167 6.98 5.21 -0.50
N ASP A 168 7.20 5.48 -1.79
CA ASP A 168 6.27 6.21 -2.64
C ASP A 168 6.42 5.84 -4.13
N ASP A 169 5.81 6.61 -5.03
CA ASP A 169 6.01 6.56 -6.48
C ASP A 169 6.44 7.93 -7.03
N GLY A 170 7.29 7.93 -8.07
CA GLY A 170 7.78 9.17 -8.67
C GLY A 170 8.68 9.98 -7.73
N ILE A 171 9.65 9.33 -7.11
CA ILE A 171 10.67 9.98 -6.27
C ILE A 171 11.80 10.48 -7.18
N ALA A 172 11.84 11.80 -7.39
CA ALA A 172 12.81 12.47 -8.22
C ALA A 172 14.12 12.66 -7.44
N PHE A 173 14.90 11.58 -7.30
CA PHE A 173 16.10 11.57 -6.45
C PHE A 173 17.16 12.61 -6.84
N ALA A 174 17.15 13.05 -8.10
CA ALA A 174 18.06 14.07 -8.59
C ALA A 174 17.55 15.48 -8.29
N ASN A 175 16.37 15.72 -7.72
CA ASN A 175 15.94 17.09 -7.45
C ASN A 175 16.89 17.80 -6.46
N ASP A 176 17.23 19.07 -6.71
CA ASP A 176 18.10 19.94 -5.89
C ASP A 176 17.72 19.93 -4.41
N ARG A 177 16.42 19.82 -4.13
CA ARG A 177 15.87 19.77 -2.77
C ARG A 177 16.37 18.57 -1.98
N PHE A 178 16.93 17.55 -2.64
CA PHE A 178 17.45 16.30 -2.08
C PHE A 178 18.96 16.15 -2.20
N ARG A 179 19.66 17.24 -2.55
CA ARG A 179 21.12 17.27 -2.70
C ARG A 179 21.83 17.99 -1.55
N ARG A 180 23.16 17.87 -1.51
CA ARG A 180 24.10 18.64 -0.67
C ARG A 180 24.95 19.63 -1.47
N SER A 181 25.04 19.42 -2.78
CA SER A 181 25.68 20.31 -3.75
C SER A 181 25.07 20.03 -5.14
N GLU A 182 25.59 20.65 -6.19
CA GLU A 182 25.17 20.35 -7.56
C GLU A 182 25.39 18.89 -7.94
N THR A 183 26.42 18.23 -7.40
CA THR A 183 26.82 16.88 -7.79
C THR A 183 26.74 15.84 -6.65
N GLU A 184 26.29 16.24 -5.47
CA GLU A 184 26.23 15.35 -4.29
C GLU A 184 24.78 15.18 -3.80
N THR A 185 24.28 13.96 -3.76
CA THR A 185 22.95 13.60 -3.23
C THR A 185 22.95 13.40 -1.71
N ARG A 186 21.77 13.54 -1.09
CA ARG A 186 21.49 13.08 0.29
C ARG A 186 20.94 11.66 0.36
N PHE A 187 20.55 11.08 -0.77
CA PHE A 187 20.22 9.66 -0.83
C PHE A 187 21.49 8.85 -0.56
N GLU A 188 21.46 8.09 0.52
CA GLU A 188 22.48 7.06 0.74
C GLU A 188 22.11 5.80 -0.06
N TYR A 189 20.81 5.55 -0.19
CA TYR A 189 20.25 4.43 -0.93
C TYR A 189 18.95 4.80 -1.63
N PHE A 190 18.78 4.38 -2.88
CA PHE A 190 17.54 4.49 -3.62
C PHE A 190 17.22 3.17 -4.31
N TYR A 191 15.99 2.68 -4.16
CA TYR A 191 15.56 1.43 -4.79
C TYR A 191 14.30 1.63 -5.62
N ALA A 192 14.46 1.54 -6.94
CA ALA A 192 13.33 1.54 -7.86
C ALA A 192 12.96 0.13 -8.28
N MET A 193 11.76 -0.32 -7.91
CA MET A 193 11.28 -1.67 -8.20
C MET A 193 10.81 -1.86 -9.66
N ASP A 194 10.66 -0.77 -10.43
CA ASP A 194 10.18 -0.77 -11.83
C ASP A 194 11.15 -0.13 -12.83
N THR A 195 12.46 -0.16 -12.56
CA THR A 195 13.47 0.28 -13.53
C THR A 195 13.48 -0.61 -14.77
N GLU A 196 13.90 -0.01 -15.89
CA GLU A 196 14.15 -0.71 -17.15
C GLU A 196 15.50 -1.40 -17.23
N ARG A 197 16.39 -1.10 -16.28
CA ARG A 197 17.66 -1.81 -16.17
C ARG A 197 17.37 -3.25 -15.77
N ARG A 198 18.08 -4.17 -16.42
CA ARG A 198 18.14 -5.55 -15.93
C ARG A 198 18.65 -5.52 -14.50
N ASN A 199 17.98 -6.27 -13.62
CA ASN A 199 18.48 -6.44 -12.26
C ASN A 199 19.74 -7.31 -12.30
N ASP A 200 20.86 -6.66 -12.04
CA ASP A 200 22.17 -7.33 -11.91
C ASP A 200 22.58 -7.46 -10.42
N SER A 201 21.76 -6.95 -9.49
CA SER A 201 22.00 -7.05 -8.05
C SER A 201 21.73 -8.46 -7.51
N PRO A 202 22.61 -9.04 -6.68
CA PRO A 202 22.33 -10.31 -6.02
C PRO A 202 21.27 -10.18 -4.90
N HIS A 203 21.11 -8.99 -4.30
CA HIS A 203 20.23 -8.74 -3.14
C HIS A 203 18.76 -8.50 -3.52
N THR A 204 18.49 -8.19 -4.78
CA THR A 204 17.13 -7.96 -5.27
C THR A 204 16.86 -8.85 -6.48
N ILE A 205 15.60 -9.19 -6.71
CA ILE A 205 15.17 -9.96 -7.89
C ILE A 205 14.19 -9.18 -8.77
N ILE A 206 13.80 -7.99 -8.32
CA ILE A 206 12.97 -7.04 -9.06
C ILE A 206 13.63 -5.67 -8.93
N GLY A 207 13.52 -4.84 -9.95
CA GLY A 207 14.09 -3.49 -9.94
C GLY A 207 15.60 -3.44 -9.80
N GLN A 208 16.15 -2.27 -9.46
CA GLN A 208 17.58 -2.07 -9.28
C GLN A 208 17.78 -1.06 -8.13
N PRO A 209 18.50 -1.44 -7.07
CA PRO A 209 19.01 -0.46 -6.12
C PRO A 209 20.16 0.32 -6.76
N ILE A 210 20.23 1.62 -6.47
CA ILE A 210 21.37 2.49 -6.75
C ILE A 210 21.83 3.14 -5.44
N ASP A 211 23.13 3.18 -5.22
CA ASP A 211 23.72 3.80 -4.04
C ASP A 211 24.08 5.27 -4.25
N LYS A 212 24.56 5.91 -3.19
CA LYS A 212 25.02 7.30 -3.21
C LYS A 212 26.07 7.58 -4.28
N LEU A 213 27.07 6.71 -4.43
CA LEU A 213 28.19 6.94 -5.37
C LEU A 213 27.68 6.88 -6.81
N GLU A 214 26.80 5.94 -7.11
CA GLU A 214 26.14 5.86 -8.42
C GLU A 214 25.28 7.09 -8.72
N ILE A 215 24.52 7.58 -7.73
CA ILE A 215 23.74 8.82 -7.90
C ILE A 215 24.66 10.03 -8.11
N ASP A 216 25.69 10.19 -7.29
CA ASP A 216 26.67 11.29 -7.39
C ASP A 216 27.41 11.25 -8.74
N GLU A 217 27.70 10.05 -9.26
CA GLU A 217 28.25 9.87 -10.61
C GLU A 217 27.28 10.32 -11.69
N LEU A 218 26.02 9.88 -11.62
CA LEU A 218 24.99 10.29 -12.59
C LEU A 218 24.78 11.82 -12.59
N LEU A 219 24.77 12.44 -11.40
CA LEU A 219 24.66 13.89 -11.25
C LEU A 219 25.84 14.62 -11.89
N ARG A 220 27.06 14.08 -11.76
CA ARG A 220 28.27 14.67 -12.35
C ARG A 220 28.33 14.49 -13.88
N LEU A 221 27.95 13.32 -14.38
CA LEU A 221 27.93 13.02 -15.83
C LEU A 221 26.87 13.83 -16.59
N HIS A 222 25.80 14.23 -15.89
CA HIS A 222 24.64 14.90 -16.48
C HIS A 222 24.30 16.18 -15.71
N GLU A 223 25.34 16.95 -15.35
CA GLU A 223 25.22 18.19 -14.60
C GLU A 223 24.20 19.14 -15.24
N GLY A 224 23.25 19.62 -14.43
CA GLY A 224 22.18 20.51 -14.89
C GLY A 224 21.06 19.85 -15.72
N ASP A 225 21.14 18.56 -16.04
CA ASP A 225 20.15 17.83 -16.85
C ASP A 225 19.58 16.61 -16.11
N GLU A 226 18.59 16.86 -15.25
CA GLU A 226 17.92 15.82 -14.45
C GLU A 226 17.19 14.79 -15.30
N GLU A 227 16.68 15.16 -16.49
CA GLU A 227 16.03 14.20 -17.39
C GLU A 227 17.04 13.16 -17.87
N ARG A 228 18.26 13.57 -18.22
CA ARG A 228 19.34 12.63 -18.57
C ARG A 228 19.73 11.74 -17.40
N VAL A 229 19.76 12.26 -16.16
CA VAL A 229 19.97 11.44 -14.96
C VAL A 229 18.92 10.33 -14.84
N TYR A 230 17.64 10.67 -15.02
CA TYR A 230 16.55 9.70 -14.92
C TYR A 230 16.49 8.72 -16.10
N ARG A 231 16.80 9.16 -17.32
CA ARG A 231 16.97 8.27 -18.48
C ARG A 231 18.13 7.30 -18.27
N ALA A 232 19.28 7.80 -17.82
CA ALA A 232 20.45 6.97 -17.56
C ALA A 232 20.15 5.92 -16.48
N SER A 233 19.48 6.29 -15.38
CA SER A 233 19.05 5.36 -14.33
C SER A 233 17.91 4.41 -14.71
N GLY A 234 17.32 4.57 -15.92
CA GLY A 234 16.23 3.72 -16.40
C GLY A 234 14.87 3.99 -15.75
N LEU A 235 14.66 5.20 -15.22
CA LEU A 235 13.37 5.64 -14.66
C LEU A 235 12.52 6.41 -15.65
N ILE A 236 13.09 6.83 -16.78
CA ILE A 236 12.40 7.47 -17.90
C ILE A 236 12.84 6.81 -19.21
N ASP A 237 11.89 6.31 -19.99
CA ASP A 237 12.09 5.90 -21.38
C ASP A 237 10.91 6.34 -22.27
N PHE A 238 11.12 7.39 -23.06
CA PHE A 238 10.14 7.86 -24.06
C PHE A 238 10.12 7.00 -25.33
N GLY A 239 11.14 6.18 -25.55
CA GLY A 239 11.29 5.30 -26.70
C GLY A 239 10.46 4.03 -26.58
N ARG A 240 10.00 3.70 -25.36
CA ARG A 240 8.93 2.72 -25.19
C ARG A 240 7.67 3.27 -25.83
N PRO A 241 7.10 2.56 -26.81
CA PRO A 241 5.71 2.73 -27.07
C PRO A 241 4.98 2.44 -25.74
N ASP A 242 4.03 3.30 -25.38
CA ASP A 242 2.91 2.96 -24.49
C ASP A 242 2.23 1.60 -24.93
N SER A 243 2.62 1.09 -26.11
CA SER A 243 2.16 -0.10 -26.81
C SER A 243 3.09 -1.36 -26.85
N THR A 244 4.15 -1.51 -26.04
CA THR A 244 4.77 -2.87 -25.90
C THR A 244 4.03 -3.83 -24.96
N THR A 245 2.79 -3.51 -24.58
CA THR A 245 1.86 -4.53 -24.10
C THR A 245 0.69 -4.60 -25.05
N ARG A 246 0.51 -5.75 -25.72
CA ARG A 246 -0.74 -6.12 -26.40
C ARG A 246 -1.93 -6.24 -25.42
N TYR A 247 -1.70 -5.97 -24.12
CA TYR A 247 -2.57 -6.22 -22.96
C TYR A 247 -2.47 -5.15 -21.84
N GLY A 248 -2.07 -3.90 -22.13
CA GLY A 248 -2.40 -2.74 -21.28
C GLY A 248 -1.81 -2.57 -19.87
N ARG A 249 -0.65 -3.17 -19.51
CA ARG A 249 -0.11 -3.07 -18.13
C ARG A 249 1.29 -2.48 -18.00
N SER A 250 1.56 -1.38 -18.67
CA SER A 250 2.60 -0.48 -18.19
C SER A 250 1.90 0.77 -17.69
N ALA A 251 1.87 0.94 -16.37
CA ALA A 251 1.54 2.25 -15.83
C ALA A 251 2.61 3.24 -16.31
N PRO A 252 2.25 4.48 -16.69
CA PRO A 252 3.23 5.48 -17.10
C PRO A 252 4.27 5.68 -16.00
N GLN A 253 5.53 5.82 -16.41
CA GLN A 253 6.63 6.11 -15.51
C GLN A 253 6.39 7.48 -14.86
N SER A 254 6.26 7.50 -13.53
CA SER A 254 5.84 8.70 -12.80
C SER A 254 6.76 9.90 -13.05
N LEU A 255 8.08 9.68 -13.20
CA LEU A 255 9.05 10.76 -13.45
C LEU A 255 8.94 11.41 -14.84
N MET A 256 8.12 10.89 -15.76
CA MET A 256 7.83 11.58 -17.03
C MET A 256 6.92 12.80 -16.84
N PHE A 257 6.20 12.89 -15.73
CA PHE A 257 5.32 14.01 -15.43
C PHE A 257 6.09 15.14 -14.75
N ALA A 258 5.63 16.39 -14.92
CA ALA A 258 6.18 17.53 -14.20
C ALA A 258 5.80 17.54 -12.69
N ARG A 259 4.82 16.73 -12.31
CA ARG A 259 4.28 16.64 -10.95
C ARG A 259 4.24 15.19 -10.54
N THR A 260 4.89 14.86 -9.42
CA THR A 260 4.94 13.50 -8.89
C THR A 260 4.62 13.50 -7.41
N HIS A 261 3.85 12.50 -6.98
CA HIS A 261 3.39 12.36 -5.61
C HIS A 261 4.58 12.21 -4.65
N GLY A 262 5.46 11.22 -4.87
CA GLY A 262 6.58 10.94 -3.97
C GLY A 262 7.60 12.07 -3.86
N THR A 263 7.80 12.85 -4.93
CA THR A 263 8.68 14.03 -4.87
C THR A 263 8.09 15.14 -4.01
N HIS A 264 6.79 15.41 -4.16
CA HIS A 264 6.08 16.38 -3.31
C HIS A 264 6.12 15.94 -1.83
N ILE A 265 5.80 14.67 -1.56
CA ILE A 265 5.84 14.10 -0.21
C ILE A 265 7.24 14.20 0.41
N LEU A 266 8.28 13.84 -0.34
CA LEU A 266 9.66 13.90 0.14
C LEU A 266 10.13 15.33 0.40
N ASP A 267 9.73 16.31 -0.41
CA ASP A 267 10.08 17.72 -0.18
C ASP A 267 9.45 18.25 1.11
N VAL A 268 8.16 17.96 1.36
CA VAL A 268 7.53 18.30 2.65
C VAL A 268 8.24 17.60 3.81
N ALA A 269 8.60 16.32 3.66
CA ALA A 269 9.22 15.54 4.74
C ALA A 269 10.65 15.98 5.07
N SER A 270 11.46 16.20 4.04
CA SER A 270 12.91 16.32 4.20
C SER A 270 13.56 17.15 3.10
N GLY A 271 12.85 18.00 2.36
CA GLY A 271 13.46 18.91 1.40
C GLY A 271 14.19 20.08 2.07
N TYR A 272 15.39 20.40 1.58
CA TYR A 272 16.24 21.50 2.04
C TYR A 272 16.94 22.15 0.85
N ASP A 273 17.24 23.45 0.93
CA ASP A 273 18.03 24.15 -0.08
C ASP A 273 19.49 24.15 0.37
N TRP A 274 20.32 23.32 -0.27
CA TRP A 274 21.74 23.19 0.08
C TRP A 274 22.54 24.49 -0.09
N ARG A 275 22.00 25.48 -0.81
CA ARG A 275 22.60 26.82 -0.99
C ARG A 275 22.40 27.70 0.24
N ASN A 276 21.42 27.39 1.09
CA ASN A 276 21.24 28.04 2.38
C ASN A 276 22.07 27.28 3.45
N PRO A 277 23.00 27.95 4.15
CA PRO A 277 23.86 27.31 5.16
C PRO A 277 23.11 26.64 6.33
N GLU A 278 21.98 27.22 6.76
CA GLU A 278 21.16 26.67 7.86
C GLU A 278 20.48 25.37 7.41
N ASP A 279 19.84 25.42 6.24
CA ASP A 279 19.22 24.25 5.61
C ASP A 279 20.25 23.14 5.36
N LEU A 280 21.43 23.48 4.83
CA LEU A 280 22.51 22.52 4.56
C LEU A 280 22.99 21.82 5.84
N THR A 281 23.07 22.55 6.96
CA THR A 281 23.49 21.98 8.25
C THR A 281 22.51 20.90 8.70
N ILE A 282 21.20 21.17 8.61
CA ILE A 282 20.16 20.18 8.95
C ILE A 282 20.18 19.04 7.93
N ALA A 283 20.27 19.35 6.64
CA ALA A 283 20.21 18.38 5.55
C ALA A 283 21.34 17.35 5.61
N ARG A 284 22.53 17.74 6.11
CA ARG A 284 23.64 16.81 6.37
C ARG A 284 23.28 15.75 7.42
N LYS A 285 22.45 16.08 8.41
CA LYS A 285 22.01 15.19 9.49
C LYS A 285 20.75 14.37 9.18
N ARG A 286 20.28 14.40 7.93
CA ARG A 286 19.06 13.74 7.45
C ARG A 286 19.34 12.88 6.21
N PRO A 287 20.11 11.78 6.34
CA PRO A 287 20.32 10.86 5.22
C PRO A 287 19.00 10.26 4.75
N LEU A 288 18.88 10.06 3.43
CA LEU A 288 17.66 9.58 2.80
C LEU A 288 17.80 8.12 2.33
N ILE A 289 16.74 7.34 2.57
CA ILE A 289 16.50 6.07 1.90
C ILE A 289 15.20 6.21 1.09
N GLY A 290 15.26 6.06 -0.22
CA GLY A 290 14.06 6.10 -1.07
C GLY A 290 13.72 4.72 -1.61
N VAL A 291 12.44 4.35 -1.57
CA VAL A 291 11.95 3.17 -2.27
C VAL A 291 10.78 3.58 -3.16
N GLN A 292 10.94 3.35 -4.46
CA GLN A 292 9.88 3.50 -5.44
C GLN A 292 9.21 2.15 -5.70
N LEU A 293 7.92 2.06 -5.35
CA LEU A 293 7.11 0.87 -5.65
C LEU A 293 6.81 0.79 -7.15
N PRO A 294 6.51 -0.41 -7.70
CA PRO A 294 6.20 -0.52 -9.12
C PRO A 294 4.98 0.30 -9.51
N ALA A 295 5.07 1.08 -10.58
CA ALA A 295 3.98 1.93 -11.05
C ALA A 295 2.67 1.15 -11.26
N ALA A 296 2.74 -0.12 -11.72
CA ALA A 296 1.57 -0.97 -11.88
C ALA A 296 0.90 -1.34 -10.54
N ALA A 297 1.68 -1.58 -9.48
CA ALA A 297 1.15 -1.85 -8.14
C ALA A 297 0.54 -0.59 -7.51
N VAL A 298 1.07 0.59 -7.85
CA VAL A 298 0.57 1.89 -7.40
C VAL A 298 -0.72 2.27 -8.13
N ALA A 299 -0.80 2.01 -9.43
CA ALA A 299 -1.97 2.24 -10.26
C ALA A 299 -3.18 1.37 -9.86
N GLU A 300 -2.93 0.20 -9.26
CA GLU A 300 -3.96 -0.67 -8.69
C GLU A 300 -4.43 -0.13 -7.32
N THR A 301 -5.47 0.70 -7.33
CA THR A 301 -5.92 1.43 -6.15
C THR A 301 -6.69 0.59 -5.13
N SER A 302 -7.08 -0.65 -5.47
CA SER A 302 -7.66 -1.57 -4.50
C SER A 302 -6.67 -2.03 -3.43
N GLY A 303 -5.36 -1.82 -3.65
CA GLY A 303 -4.30 -2.32 -2.77
C GLY A 303 -3.99 -3.80 -2.96
N SER A 304 -4.54 -4.40 -4.02
CA SER A 304 -4.24 -5.77 -4.41
C SER A 304 -2.74 -5.92 -4.71
N GLY A 305 -2.09 -6.83 -3.97
CA GLY A 305 -0.66 -7.10 -4.10
C GLY A 305 0.28 -6.03 -3.53
N THR A 306 -0.22 -4.96 -2.90
CA THR A 306 0.65 -3.95 -2.26
C THR A 306 1.51 -4.54 -1.14
N SER A 307 1.00 -5.53 -0.40
CA SER A 307 1.69 -6.10 0.76
C SER A 307 3.05 -6.71 0.41
N VAL A 308 3.17 -7.41 -0.74
CA VAL A 308 4.43 -8.08 -1.12
C VAL A 308 5.50 -7.09 -1.51
N TYR A 309 5.14 -5.99 -2.19
CA TYR A 309 6.07 -4.93 -2.53
C TYR A 309 6.46 -4.11 -1.31
N LEU A 310 5.50 -3.81 -0.43
CA LEU A 310 5.78 -3.13 0.83
C LEU A 310 6.72 -3.98 1.70
N ARG A 311 6.51 -5.29 1.80
CA ARG A 311 7.43 -6.21 2.50
C ARG A 311 8.85 -6.07 1.97
N LYS A 312 9.06 -6.13 0.65
CA LYS A 312 10.39 -5.97 0.06
C LYS A 312 10.96 -4.57 0.30
N ALA A 313 10.14 -3.52 0.27
CA ALA A 313 10.55 -2.15 0.56
C ALA A 313 11.03 -2.01 2.01
N LEU A 314 10.26 -2.50 2.97
CA LEU A 314 10.57 -2.43 4.40
C LEU A 314 11.78 -3.29 4.77
N GLN A 315 11.94 -4.48 4.17
CA GLN A 315 13.15 -5.29 4.30
C GLN A 315 14.38 -4.50 3.84
N TYR A 316 14.32 -3.92 2.62
CA TYR A 316 15.41 -3.10 2.09
C TYR A 316 15.73 -1.91 3.01
N ILE A 317 14.72 -1.16 3.46
CA ILE A 317 14.90 -0.02 4.38
C ILE A 317 15.57 -0.46 5.68
N GLY A 318 15.10 -1.56 6.28
CA GLY A 318 15.65 -2.07 7.54
C GLY A 318 17.12 -2.46 7.41
N ASP A 319 17.46 -3.19 6.35
CA ASP A 319 18.84 -3.63 6.09
C ASP A 319 19.76 -2.42 5.83
N ARG A 320 19.31 -1.46 5.01
CA ARG A 320 20.08 -0.24 4.74
C ARG A 320 20.20 0.70 5.93
N ALA A 321 19.19 0.78 6.80
CA ALA A 321 19.28 1.55 8.03
C ALA A 321 20.29 0.93 9.03
N ILE A 322 20.36 -0.40 9.09
CA ILE A 322 21.37 -1.14 9.86
C ILE A 322 22.77 -0.87 9.28
N ASP A 323 22.94 -0.92 7.95
CA ASP A 323 24.21 -0.61 7.28
C ASP A 323 24.66 0.83 7.58
N LEU A 324 23.76 1.81 7.47
CA LEU A 324 24.07 3.21 7.81
C LEU A 324 24.49 3.36 9.27
N SER A 325 23.80 2.71 10.19
CA SER A 325 24.14 2.76 11.62
C SER A 325 25.56 2.24 11.91
N ARG A 326 26.03 1.26 11.14
CA ARG A 326 27.40 0.72 11.27
C ARG A 326 28.49 1.67 10.76
N ARG A 327 28.14 2.68 9.96
CA ARG A 327 29.05 3.74 9.49
C ARG A 327 29.25 4.85 10.51
N ALA A 328 28.36 4.96 11.50
CA ALA A 328 28.51 5.91 12.58
C ALA A 328 29.63 5.45 13.55
N PRO A 329 30.34 6.38 14.20
CA PRO A 329 31.29 6.06 15.24
C PRO A 329 30.64 5.18 16.30
N PRO A 330 31.31 4.13 16.78
CA PRO A 330 30.77 3.33 17.86
C PRO A 330 30.60 4.19 19.11
N LYS A 331 29.67 3.80 19.98
CA LYS A 331 29.50 4.40 21.29
C LYS A 331 30.76 4.18 22.14
N ALA A 332 30.86 4.91 23.26
CA ALA A 332 32.00 4.81 24.18
C ALA A 332 32.26 3.39 24.72
N ASP A 333 31.23 2.53 24.76
CA ASP A 333 31.30 1.12 25.16
C ASP A 333 31.67 0.16 24.00
N GLY A 334 31.96 0.69 22.82
CA GLY A 334 32.30 -0.07 21.61
C GLY A 334 31.08 -0.62 20.85
N SER A 335 29.86 -0.40 21.33
CA SER A 335 28.63 -0.85 20.65
C SER A 335 28.25 0.04 19.47
N VAL A 336 27.46 -0.51 18.54
CA VAL A 336 26.98 0.23 17.36
C VAL A 336 26.07 1.38 17.79
N ALA A 337 26.28 2.56 17.22
CA ALA A 337 25.37 3.70 17.34
C ALA A 337 24.19 3.51 16.38
N TRP A 338 23.16 2.80 16.84
CA TRP A 338 21.92 2.62 16.07
C TRP A 338 21.21 3.95 15.85
N LEU A 339 21.08 4.35 14.59
CA LEU A 339 20.46 5.62 14.21
C LEU A 339 18.93 5.53 14.29
N PRO A 340 18.24 6.60 14.71
CA PRO A 340 16.78 6.70 14.61
C PRO A 340 16.31 6.62 13.16
N LEU A 341 15.12 6.04 12.96
CA LEU A 341 14.52 5.80 11.66
C LEU A 341 13.06 6.27 11.63
N VAL A 342 12.75 7.17 10.70
CA VAL A 342 11.38 7.59 10.40
C VAL A 342 11.01 7.10 9.00
N VAL A 343 9.99 6.26 8.92
CA VAL A 343 9.48 5.69 7.65
C VAL A 343 8.13 6.31 7.31
N ASN A 344 8.01 6.87 6.11
CA ASN A 344 6.73 7.31 5.55
C ASN A 344 6.24 6.30 4.52
N PHE A 345 4.98 5.90 4.65
CA PHE A 345 4.24 5.16 3.63
C PHE A 345 2.91 5.86 3.35
N SER A 346 2.90 6.72 2.32
CA SER A 346 1.78 7.61 2.00
C SER A 346 0.75 6.97 1.06
N PHE A 347 0.39 5.70 1.31
CA PHE A 347 -0.66 4.98 0.59
C PHE A 347 -1.83 4.60 1.49
N GLY A 348 -2.97 4.34 0.87
CA GLY A 348 -4.16 3.90 1.58
C GLY A 348 -5.22 3.35 0.66
N ILE A 349 -6.07 2.52 1.26
CA ILE A 349 -7.27 1.92 0.67
C ILE A 349 -8.46 2.17 1.60
N SER A 350 -9.67 2.10 1.03
CA SER A 350 -10.91 2.41 1.76
C SER A 350 -11.51 1.20 2.47
N ALA A 351 -11.28 -0.01 1.94
CA ALA A 351 -11.86 -1.25 2.42
C ALA A 351 -10.79 -2.21 2.94
N GLY A 352 -11.11 -2.90 4.02
CA GLY A 352 -10.25 -3.85 4.72
C GLY A 352 -10.83 -4.14 6.11
N PRO A 353 -10.10 -4.88 6.96
CA PRO A 353 -10.62 -5.30 8.25
C PRO A 353 -10.67 -4.18 9.30
N LEU A 354 -9.81 -3.15 9.19
CA LEU A 354 -9.73 -2.00 10.11
C LEU A 354 -9.54 -2.39 11.59
N ASP A 355 -8.77 -3.45 11.82
CA ASP A 355 -8.52 -4.03 13.14
C ASP A 355 -7.03 -4.29 13.42
N GLY A 356 -6.14 -3.80 12.53
CA GLY A 356 -4.70 -4.06 12.61
C GLY A 356 -4.28 -5.42 12.04
N GLY A 357 -5.24 -6.25 11.65
CA GLY A 357 -5.02 -7.60 11.15
C GLY A 357 -4.83 -7.70 9.64
N GLY A 358 -4.88 -6.61 8.86
CA GLY A 358 -4.74 -6.63 7.41
C GLY A 358 -3.33 -7.03 6.90
N PRO A 359 -3.18 -7.47 5.63
CA PRO A 359 -1.88 -7.89 5.09
C PRO A 359 -0.77 -6.82 5.20
N VAL A 360 -1.05 -5.58 4.78
CA VAL A 360 -0.09 -4.46 4.89
C VAL A 360 0.24 -4.14 6.35
N GLU A 361 -0.76 -4.17 7.22
CA GLU A 361 -0.58 -3.91 8.65
C GLU A 361 0.36 -4.96 9.27
N ARG A 362 0.20 -6.24 8.92
CA ARG A 362 1.12 -7.30 9.37
C ARG A 362 2.55 -7.08 8.89
N GLU A 363 2.76 -6.64 7.64
CA GLU A 363 4.12 -6.37 7.14
C GLU A 363 4.78 -5.18 7.85
N ILE A 364 4.02 -4.13 8.18
CA ILE A 364 4.52 -3.01 8.98
C ILE A 364 4.87 -3.47 10.41
N GLN A 365 4.00 -4.25 11.06
CA GLN A 365 4.28 -4.78 12.40
C GLN A 365 5.50 -5.70 12.41
N ASN A 366 5.65 -6.54 11.39
CA ASN A 366 6.81 -7.42 11.24
C ASN A 366 8.09 -6.63 11.04
N PHE A 367 8.05 -5.55 10.26
CA PHE A 367 9.20 -4.64 10.08
C PHE A 367 9.60 -3.94 11.38
N ILE A 368 8.65 -3.37 12.11
CA ILE A 368 8.92 -2.72 13.40
C ILE A 368 9.58 -3.70 14.37
N ARG A 369 9.03 -4.94 14.45
CA ARG A 369 9.60 -6.01 15.27
C ARG A 369 11.01 -6.40 14.80
N TYR A 370 11.21 -6.54 13.49
CA TYR A 370 12.50 -6.86 12.89
C TYR A 370 13.56 -5.83 13.28
N TYR A 371 13.28 -4.54 13.06
CA TYR A 371 14.21 -3.47 13.37
C TYR A 371 14.54 -3.44 14.87
N LYS A 372 13.51 -3.45 15.72
CA LYS A 372 13.66 -3.48 17.18
C LYS A 372 14.48 -4.68 17.67
N ASN A 373 14.30 -5.87 17.09
CA ASN A 373 15.10 -7.05 17.45
C ASN A 373 16.58 -6.91 17.06
N LYS A 374 16.88 -6.20 15.97
CA LYS A 374 18.26 -5.98 15.51
C LYS A 374 18.98 -4.87 16.27
N THR A 375 18.26 -3.81 16.65
CA THR A 375 18.84 -2.59 17.23
C THR A 375 18.62 -2.45 18.74
N GLY A 376 17.78 -3.31 19.33
CA GLY A 376 17.28 -3.15 20.69
C GLY A 376 16.34 -1.95 20.84
N GLU A 377 15.93 -1.68 22.09
CA GLU A 377 15.02 -0.56 22.45
C GLU A 377 15.64 0.83 22.20
N SER A 378 16.95 0.92 21.99
CA SER A 378 17.68 2.19 21.89
C SER A 378 17.52 2.91 20.55
N ALA A 379 17.11 2.22 19.49
CA ALA A 379 16.86 2.85 18.19
C ALA A 379 15.37 3.10 18.00
N LEU A 380 15.00 4.38 17.93
CA LEU A 380 13.62 4.78 17.68
C LEU A 380 13.27 4.51 16.22
N CYS A 381 12.31 3.61 15.97
CA CYS A 381 11.65 3.45 14.69
C CYS A 381 10.23 4.01 14.78
N ARG A 382 9.84 4.87 13.84
CA ARG A 382 8.45 5.34 13.70
C ARG A 382 8.01 5.19 12.25
N VAL A 383 6.84 4.58 12.07
CA VAL A 383 6.17 4.49 10.77
C VAL A 383 4.99 5.45 10.78
N VAL A 384 4.90 6.30 9.77
CA VAL A 384 3.88 7.35 9.66
C VAL A 384 2.98 7.10 8.45
N LEU A 385 1.66 7.05 8.66
CA LEU A 385 0.67 6.76 7.63
C LEU A 385 -0.44 7.82 7.58
N PRO A 386 -1.08 8.01 6.42
CA PRO A 386 -2.23 8.90 6.27
C PRO A 386 -3.51 8.27 6.80
N SER A 387 -4.40 9.09 7.37
CA SER A 387 -5.76 8.66 7.79
C SER A 387 -6.73 8.38 6.64
N GLY A 388 -6.41 8.80 5.41
CA GLY A 388 -7.21 8.54 4.20
C GLY A 388 -8.03 9.74 3.74
N ASN A 389 -8.57 9.65 2.51
CA ASN A 389 -9.25 10.76 1.82
C ASN A 389 -10.73 10.45 1.50
N SER A 390 -11.35 9.50 2.21
CA SER A 390 -12.61 8.89 1.79
C SER A 390 -13.85 9.44 2.53
N PHE A 391 -13.73 10.50 3.33
CA PHE A 391 -14.82 10.97 4.20
C PHE A 391 -16.14 11.27 3.48
N HIS A 392 -16.09 11.93 2.32
CA HIS A 392 -17.28 12.25 1.51
C HIS A 392 -17.47 11.33 0.29
N SER A 393 -16.76 10.20 0.24
CA SER A 393 -16.82 9.29 -0.90
C SER A 393 -18.10 8.44 -0.94
N ARG A 394 -18.87 8.40 0.17
CA ARG A 394 -20.00 7.47 0.38
C ARG A 394 -19.57 6.00 0.24
N SER A 395 -18.31 5.72 0.58
CA SER A 395 -17.74 4.37 0.53
C SER A 395 -17.94 3.57 1.81
N ALA A 396 -18.52 4.14 2.88
CA ALA A 396 -18.77 3.41 4.12
C ALA A 396 -20.27 3.34 4.41
N ALA A 397 -20.72 2.17 4.84
CA ALA A 397 -22.04 1.95 5.38
C ALA A 397 -21.97 1.08 6.64
N ARG A 398 -22.93 1.28 7.55
CA ARG A 398 -22.98 0.68 8.87
C ARG A 398 -24.43 0.35 9.19
N MET A 399 -24.64 -0.81 9.78
CA MET A 399 -25.94 -1.18 10.34
C MET A 399 -25.72 -2.08 11.54
N LYS A 400 -26.65 -2.01 12.49
CA LYS A 400 -26.68 -2.94 13.61
C LYS A 400 -27.31 -4.26 13.18
N VAL A 401 -26.93 -5.36 13.81
CA VAL A 401 -27.50 -6.68 13.48
C VAL A 401 -29.00 -6.73 13.65
N MET A 402 -29.55 -6.05 14.67
CA MET A 402 -30.99 -5.99 14.88
C MET A 402 -31.74 -5.29 13.74
N GLU A 403 -31.06 -4.41 13.00
CA GLU A 403 -31.66 -3.71 11.86
C GLU A 403 -31.84 -4.65 10.68
N LEU A 404 -31.22 -5.84 10.65
CA LEU A 404 -31.45 -6.81 9.59
C LEU A 404 -32.92 -7.26 9.49
N ASP A 405 -33.68 -7.37 10.58
CA ASP A 405 -34.84 -8.28 10.73
C ASP A 405 -35.87 -8.35 9.56
N PRO A 406 -35.91 -9.46 8.76
CA PRO A 406 -34.90 -10.52 8.65
C PRO A 406 -33.85 -10.29 7.54
N GLU A 407 -34.12 -9.36 6.61
CA GLU A 407 -33.22 -8.90 5.55
C GLU A 407 -33.16 -7.37 5.45
N GLN A 408 -31.96 -6.84 5.15
CA GLN A 408 -31.76 -5.45 4.71
C GLN A 408 -31.15 -5.35 3.33
N THR A 409 -31.52 -4.28 2.61
CA THR A 409 -31.05 -4.02 1.24
C THR A 409 -30.35 -2.68 1.13
N LEU A 410 -29.10 -2.69 0.68
CA LEU A 410 -28.34 -1.49 0.32
C LEU A 410 -28.23 -1.39 -1.18
N LYS A 411 -28.31 -0.16 -1.69
CA LYS A 411 -28.03 0.12 -3.09
C LYS A 411 -26.54 0.44 -3.23
N TRP A 412 -25.88 -0.23 -4.16
CA TRP A 412 -24.50 0.04 -4.53
C TRP A 412 -24.47 0.56 -5.97
N ARG A 413 -23.99 1.80 -6.16
CA ARG A 413 -23.94 2.45 -7.47
C ARG A 413 -22.61 2.17 -8.14
N LEU A 414 -22.65 1.39 -9.23
CA LEU A 414 -21.55 1.34 -10.20
C LEU A 414 -21.77 2.43 -11.25
N LYS A 415 -20.74 3.23 -11.51
CA LYS A 415 -20.79 4.29 -12.53
C LYS A 415 -20.53 3.70 -13.92
N PRO A 416 -21.10 4.29 -14.99
CA PRO A 416 -20.67 3.97 -16.36
C PRO A 416 -19.22 4.44 -16.60
N ASP A 417 -18.58 3.92 -17.66
CA ASP A 417 -17.20 4.26 -18.05
C ASP A 417 -16.16 3.90 -16.97
N ASP A 418 -16.39 2.77 -16.28
CA ASP A 418 -15.49 2.21 -15.28
C ASP A 418 -14.75 0.99 -15.84
N ARG A 419 -13.43 1.07 -16.01
CA ARG A 419 -12.63 0.01 -16.64
C ARG A 419 -11.98 -0.94 -15.65
N THR A 420 -12.14 -0.68 -14.35
CA THR A 420 -11.55 -1.48 -13.27
C THR A 420 -12.62 -2.33 -12.58
N ALA A 421 -12.19 -3.29 -11.77
CA ALA A 421 -13.11 -4.05 -10.95
C ALA A 421 -13.57 -3.22 -9.74
N SER A 422 -14.84 -3.40 -9.37
CA SER A 422 -15.47 -2.72 -8.25
C SER A 422 -15.71 -3.72 -7.11
N PHE A 423 -15.45 -3.32 -5.86
CA PHE A 423 -15.51 -4.21 -4.70
C PHE A 423 -16.32 -3.63 -3.53
N VAL A 424 -17.00 -4.51 -2.80
CA VAL A 424 -17.60 -4.23 -1.48
C VAL A 424 -17.13 -5.26 -0.47
N ASP A 425 -16.51 -4.81 0.61
CA ASP A 425 -16.20 -5.64 1.78
C ASP A 425 -17.28 -5.47 2.85
N ILE A 426 -17.72 -6.58 3.43
CA ILE A 426 -18.65 -6.64 4.54
C ILE A 426 -17.93 -7.35 5.69
N TRP A 427 -17.88 -6.73 6.86
CA TRP A 427 -17.21 -7.24 8.04
C TRP A 427 -18.16 -7.28 9.22
N LEU A 428 -18.15 -8.41 9.93
CA LEU A 428 -18.83 -8.56 11.21
C LEU A 428 -17.83 -8.37 12.36
N PRO A 429 -18.32 -8.18 13.60
CA PRO A 429 -17.45 -8.19 14.78
C PRO A 429 -16.78 -9.56 14.96
N GLU A 430 -15.63 -9.53 15.62
CA GLU A 430 -14.89 -10.75 15.98
C GLU A 430 -15.56 -11.49 17.15
N LYS A 431 -15.47 -12.83 17.16
CA LYS A 431 -16.14 -13.68 18.14
C LYS A 431 -15.34 -14.89 18.57
N GLY A 432 -15.73 -15.46 19.72
CA GLY A 432 -15.31 -16.80 20.15
C GLY A 432 -15.97 -17.91 19.32
N THR A 433 -15.27 -19.04 19.13
CA THR A 433 -15.75 -20.19 18.35
C THR A 433 -16.65 -21.12 19.17
N SER A 434 -17.81 -20.64 19.62
CA SER A 434 -18.87 -21.52 20.16
C SER A 434 -19.50 -22.40 19.06
N ARG A 435 -19.23 -22.12 17.78
CA ARG A 435 -19.76 -22.82 16.60
C ARG A 435 -18.76 -23.72 15.90
N GLY A 436 -19.30 -24.64 15.10
CA GLY A 436 -18.53 -25.34 14.08
C GLY A 436 -17.95 -24.37 13.06
N GLU A 437 -16.78 -24.70 12.51
CA GLU A 437 -15.95 -23.86 11.63
C GLU A 437 -16.60 -23.45 10.28
N ASN A 438 -17.88 -23.79 10.06
CA ASN A 438 -18.62 -23.60 8.81
C ASN A 438 -19.94 -22.81 8.96
N GLU A 439 -20.23 -22.24 10.13
CA GLU A 439 -21.50 -21.56 10.40
C GLU A 439 -21.35 -20.03 10.46
N GLY A 440 -21.78 -19.35 9.40
CA GLY A 440 -21.84 -17.89 9.31
C GLY A 440 -23.11 -17.30 9.93
N CYS A 441 -23.04 -16.02 10.25
CA CYS A 441 -24.10 -15.24 10.85
C CYS A 441 -24.96 -14.46 9.86
N ILE A 442 -24.40 -14.17 8.68
CA ILE A 442 -25.14 -13.49 7.62
C ILE A 442 -25.14 -14.31 6.35
N GLN A 443 -26.03 -13.91 5.45
CA GLN A 443 -26.21 -14.46 4.13
C GLN A 443 -26.35 -13.30 3.15
N VAL A 444 -25.56 -13.28 2.08
CA VAL A 444 -25.50 -12.15 1.15
C VAL A 444 -25.96 -12.55 -0.24
N SER A 445 -26.80 -11.73 -0.85
CA SER A 445 -27.12 -11.85 -2.28
C SER A 445 -26.92 -10.53 -3.01
N LEU A 446 -26.64 -10.63 -4.30
CA LEU A 446 -26.33 -9.52 -5.19
C LEU A 446 -27.30 -9.55 -6.37
N GLU A 447 -27.96 -8.43 -6.63
CA GLU A 447 -28.87 -8.28 -7.76
C GLU A 447 -28.37 -7.18 -8.71
N PRO A 448 -28.13 -7.50 -10.00
CA PRO A 448 -27.77 -6.50 -11.00
C PRO A 448 -28.92 -5.51 -11.29
N PRO A 449 -28.62 -4.31 -11.79
CA PRO A 449 -29.62 -3.30 -12.14
C PRO A 449 -30.57 -3.78 -13.25
N ARG A 450 -31.71 -3.07 -13.40
CA ARG A 450 -32.70 -3.23 -14.49
C ARG A 450 -33.30 -4.64 -14.64
N GLY A 451 -33.45 -5.37 -13.54
CA GLY A 451 -34.13 -6.67 -13.55
C GLY A 451 -33.28 -7.79 -14.16
N GLY A 452 -31.96 -7.67 -14.10
CA GLY A 452 -31.07 -8.80 -14.36
C GLY A 452 -31.36 -9.97 -13.40
N PRO A 453 -30.77 -11.14 -13.66
CA PRO A 453 -31.16 -12.40 -13.03
C PRO A 453 -31.11 -12.29 -11.51
N LYS A 454 -32.26 -12.53 -10.88
CA LYS A 454 -32.33 -12.63 -9.42
C LYS A 454 -31.54 -13.83 -8.96
N GLN A 455 -30.62 -13.61 -8.04
CA GLN A 455 -29.98 -14.67 -7.30
C GLN A 455 -31.05 -15.44 -6.51
N THR A 456 -31.11 -16.75 -6.67
CA THR A 456 -32.16 -17.60 -6.07
C THR A 456 -31.77 -18.21 -4.71
N PHE A 457 -30.52 -18.06 -4.29
CA PHE A 457 -29.97 -18.57 -3.04
C PHE A 457 -28.85 -17.67 -2.53
N TYR A 458 -28.66 -17.53 -1.22
CA TYR A 458 -27.66 -16.63 -0.62
C TYR A 458 -26.22 -17.14 -0.69
N SER A 459 -25.23 -16.34 -0.29
CA SER A 459 -23.85 -16.82 -0.05
C SER A 459 -23.78 -17.85 1.08
N GLN A 460 -22.72 -18.66 1.08
CA GLN A 460 -22.44 -19.65 2.12
C GLN A 460 -21.02 -19.50 2.65
N PRO A 461 -20.81 -19.68 3.97
CA PRO A 461 -19.48 -19.66 4.57
C PRO A 461 -18.52 -20.63 3.88
N ASN A 462 -17.28 -20.19 3.73
CA ASN A 462 -16.19 -20.92 3.09
C ASN A 462 -16.45 -21.29 1.61
N LYS A 463 -17.36 -20.57 0.94
CA LYS A 463 -17.66 -20.75 -0.49
C LYS A 463 -17.47 -19.45 -1.29
N MET A 464 -17.32 -19.62 -2.60
CA MET A 464 -17.51 -18.58 -3.60
C MET A 464 -18.83 -18.79 -4.32
N LEU A 465 -19.46 -17.71 -4.73
CA LEU A 465 -20.68 -17.72 -5.52
C LEU A 465 -20.52 -16.83 -6.76
N ASP A 466 -20.45 -17.48 -7.92
CA ASP A 466 -20.19 -16.86 -9.22
C ASP A 466 -21.49 -16.52 -9.94
N TRP A 467 -21.61 -15.28 -10.42
CA TRP A 467 -22.58 -14.94 -11.45
C TRP A 467 -21.97 -15.20 -12.82
N VAL A 468 -22.52 -16.17 -13.55
CA VAL A 468 -22.02 -16.58 -14.86
C VAL A 468 -23.01 -16.15 -15.95
N VAL A 469 -22.50 -15.55 -17.02
CA VAL A 469 -23.26 -15.21 -18.24
C VAL A 469 -22.50 -15.78 -19.44
N ASP A 470 -23.13 -16.68 -20.19
CA ASP A 470 -22.56 -17.32 -21.37
C ASP A 470 -21.15 -17.92 -21.12
N GLY A 471 -20.96 -18.53 -19.94
CA GLY A 471 -19.71 -19.16 -19.52
C GLY A 471 -18.67 -18.23 -18.89
N VAL A 472 -18.93 -16.91 -18.85
CA VAL A 472 -18.03 -15.90 -18.26
C VAL A 472 -18.49 -15.53 -16.85
N VAL A 473 -17.58 -15.53 -15.88
CA VAL A 473 -17.85 -15.01 -14.53
C VAL A 473 -17.88 -13.48 -14.56
N MET A 474 -19.03 -12.89 -14.28
CA MET A 474 -19.29 -11.44 -14.32
C MET A 474 -19.12 -10.77 -12.95
N ALA A 475 -19.54 -11.47 -11.91
CA ALA A 475 -19.39 -11.05 -10.51
C ALA A 475 -19.17 -12.27 -9.62
N ARG A 476 -18.63 -12.05 -8.43
CA ARG A 476 -18.40 -13.09 -7.42
C ARG A 476 -18.67 -12.57 -6.02
N ILE A 477 -19.24 -13.43 -5.19
CA ILE A 477 -19.30 -13.24 -3.74
C ILE A 477 -18.36 -14.26 -3.11
N TYR A 478 -17.37 -13.78 -2.35
CA TYR A 478 -16.53 -14.60 -1.48
C TYR A 478 -17.08 -14.48 -0.06
N HIS A 479 -17.33 -15.59 0.63
CA HIS A 479 -17.83 -15.57 2.00
C HIS A 479 -16.89 -16.40 2.88
N ARG A 480 -16.05 -15.71 3.65
CA ARG A 480 -14.92 -16.27 4.39
C ARG A 480 -15.14 -16.15 5.89
N LEU A 481 -14.77 -17.20 6.63
CA LEU A 481 -14.57 -17.14 8.07
C LEU A 481 -13.07 -17.02 8.33
N ASP A 482 -12.63 -15.82 8.74
CA ASP A 482 -11.23 -15.49 8.97
C ASP A 482 -10.81 -15.84 10.40
N MET A 483 -9.88 -16.77 10.55
CA MET A 483 -9.37 -17.21 11.85
C MET A 483 -8.42 -16.15 12.40
N ARG A 484 -8.79 -15.50 13.52
CA ARG A 484 -7.99 -14.47 14.20
C ARG A 484 -7.03 -15.02 15.25
N GLY A 485 -7.12 -16.31 15.54
CA GLY A 485 -6.30 -17.02 16.51
C GLY A 485 -7.06 -18.23 17.07
N PRO A 486 -6.48 -18.92 18.07
CA PRO A 486 -7.14 -20.05 18.72
C PRO A 486 -8.52 -19.65 19.24
N GLY A 487 -9.56 -20.29 18.70
CA GLY A 487 -10.94 -20.08 19.09
C GLY A 487 -11.53 -18.70 18.80
N ARG A 488 -10.93 -17.93 17.87
CA ARG A 488 -11.43 -16.60 17.46
C ARG A 488 -11.64 -16.52 15.96
N ILE A 489 -12.84 -16.12 15.55
CA ILE A 489 -13.24 -15.97 14.14
C ILE A 489 -13.81 -14.59 13.86
N ARG A 490 -13.59 -14.12 12.63
CA ARG A 490 -14.25 -12.93 12.10
C ARG A 490 -14.83 -13.24 10.72
N GLU A 491 -16.12 -13.01 10.56
CA GLU A 491 -16.81 -13.26 9.31
C GLU A 491 -16.65 -12.07 8.34
N ASN A 492 -16.32 -12.38 7.09
CA ASN A 492 -16.12 -11.41 6.02
C ASN A 492 -16.79 -11.89 4.72
N VAL A 493 -17.48 -10.98 4.05
CA VAL A 493 -18.00 -11.19 2.69
C VAL A 493 -17.40 -10.14 1.77
N LEU A 494 -16.71 -10.56 0.71
CA LEU A 494 -16.22 -9.69 -0.36
C LEU A 494 -17.07 -9.91 -1.61
N ILE A 495 -17.66 -8.83 -2.13
CA ILE A 495 -18.32 -8.81 -3.43
C ILE A 495 -17.35 -8.19 -4.44
N ALA A 496 -17.12 -8.86 -5.57
CA ALA A 496 -16.29 -8.39 -6.66
C ALA A 496 -17.09 -8.37 -7.96
N VAL A 497 -17.03 -7.27 -8.71
CA VAL A 497 -17.76 -7.09 -9.97
C VAL A 497 -16.78 -6.57 -11.03
N ARG A 498 -16.89 -7.08 -12.28
CA ARG A 498 -16.13 -6.54 -13.41
C ARG A 498 -16.44 -5.05 -13.65
N GLY A 499 -15.56 -4.37 -14.39
CA GLY A 499 -15.81 -3.00 -14.85
C GLY A 499 -17.09 -2.88 -15.68
N THR A 500 -17.56 -1.65 -15.85
CA THR A 500 -18.74 -1.29 -16.65
C THR A 500 -18.39 -0.85 -18.07
N GLU A 501 -17.11 -0.73 -18.38
CA GLU A 501 -16.53 -0.41 -19.67
C GLU A 501 -15.33 -1.33 -19.91
N PRO A 502 -15.14 -1.88 -21.13
CA PRO A 502 -13.97 -2.69 -21.42
C PRO A 502 -12.72 -1.81 -21.33
N GLU A 503 -11.64 -2.33 -20.72
CA GLU A 503 -10.37 -1.61 -20.77
C GLU A 503 -9.79 -1.69 -22.20
N ILE A 504 -9.86 -2.87 -22.79
CA ILE A 504 -9.38 -3.17 -24.14
C ILE A 504 -10.37 -4.07 -24.88
N GLY A 505 -10.60 -3.78 -26.17
CA GLY A 505 -11.36 -4.66 -27.06
C GLY A 505 -12.80 -4.87 -26.59
N ASN A 506 -13.24 -6.13 -26.57
CA ASN A 506 -14.61 -6.53 -26.22
C ASN A 506 -14.63 -7.34 -24.91
N GLU A 507 -13.83 -6.94 -23.92
CA GLU A 507 -13.85 -7.57 -22.59
C GLU A 507 -15.27 -7.62 -22.03
N PRO A 508 -15.67 -8.73 -21.37
CA PRO A 508 -16.96 -8.80 -20.70
C PRO A 508 -17.09 -7.75 -19.60
N VAL A 509 -18.20 -7.02 -19.59
CA VAL A 509 -18.47 -5.94 -18.62
C VAL A 509 -19.78 -6.14 -17.88
N CYS A 510 -19.83 -5.63 -16.67
CA CYS A 510 -21.03 -5.60 -15.85
C CYS A 510 -21.88 -4.36 -16.12
N PRO A 511 -23.21 -4.43 -15.95
CA PRO A 511 -24.05 -3.25 -16.14
C PRO A 511 -23.80 -2.19 -15.06
N SER A 512 -23.71 -0.92 -15.49
CA SER A 512 -23.72 0.23 -14.58
C SER A 512 -25.12 0.48 -13.99
N GLY A 513 -25.17 1.14 -12.83
CA GLY A 513 -26.41 1.50 -12.15
C GLY A 513 -26.46 1.02 -10.70
N ASN A 514 -27.69 0.95 -10.14
CA ASN A 514 -27.93 0.55 -8.76
C ASN A 514 -28.05 -0.96 -8.66
N TRP A 515 -26.97 -1.58 -8.19
CA TRP A 515 -26.97 -2.95 -7.72
C TRP A 515 -27.61 -3.02 -6.34
N ARG A 516 -28.30 -4.11 -6.02
CA ARG A 516 -28.84 -4.34 -4.67
C ARG A 516 -27.99 -5.40 -3.97
N VAL A 517 -27.41 -5.01 -2.84
CA VAL A 517 -26.74 -5.91 -1.91
C VAL A 517 -27.73 -6.20 -0.79
N ARG A 518 -28.17 -7.45 -0.71
CA ARG A 518 -29.12 -7.90 0.30
C ARG A 518 -28.38 -8.71 1.34
N ILE A 519 -28.60 -8.40 2.61
CA ILE A 519 -27.97 -9.05 3.76
C ILE A 519 -29.10 -9.60 4.61
N ALA A 520 -29.14 -10.91 4.76
CA ALA A 520 -30.09 -11.61 5.59
C ALA A 520 -29.40 -12.21 6.82
N ARG A 521 -30.12 -12.26 7.93
CA ARG A 521 -29.65 -12.97 9.13
C ARG A 521 -29.70 -14.48 8.88
N SER A 522 -28.61 -15.19 9.16
CA SER A 522 -28.60 -16.65 9.15
C SER A 522 -29.32 -17.19 10.39
N GLY A 523 -30.19 -18.19 10.20
CA GLY A 523 -31.14 -18.72 11.21
C GLY A 523 -30.53 -19.46 12.42
N GLY A 524 -29.25 -19.29 12.71
CA GLY A 524 -28.54 -19.92 13.82
C GLY A 524 -27.53 -19.00 14.52
N CYS A 525 -27.67 -17.67 14.34
CA CYS A 525 -26.71 -16.73 14.90
C CYS A 525 -27.13 -16.08 16.22
N ASP A 526 -27.01 -16.83 17.31
CA ASP A 526 -27.32 -16.36 18.68
C ASP A 526 -26.20 -15.52 19.30
N ASP A 527 -24.96 -15.69 18.81
CA ASP A 527 -23.80 -14.96 19.34
C ASP A 527 -23.77 -13.50 18.90
N LEU A 528 -24.56 -13.07 17.89
CA LEU A 528 -24.63 -11.65 17.49
C LEU A 528 -25.67 -10.96 18.36
N ARG A 529 -25.19 -10.00 19.15
CA ARG A 529 -26.06 -9.08 19.88
C ARG A 529 -26.74 -8.15 18.88
N GLY A 530 -27.95 -7.69 19.21
CA GLY A 530 -28.67 -6.75 18.34
C GLY A 530 -27.87 -5.50 18.00
N ASP A 531 -27.09 -4.98 18.96
CA ASP A 531 -26.25 -3.78 18.81
C ASP A 531 -24.89 -4.00 18.15
N ASP A 532 -24.52 -5.25 17.83
CA ASP A 532 -23.30 -5.55 17.10
C ASP A 532 -23.34 -4.85 15.72
N LEU A 533 -22.19 -4.32 15.27
CA LEU A 533 -22.12 -3.53 14.05
C LEU A 533 -21.64 -4.36 12.86
N ILE A 534 -22.42 -4.35 11.78
CA ILE A 534 -22.01 -4.82 10.46
C ILE A 534 -21.47 -3.61 9.69
N GLU A 535 -20.23 -3.71 9.22
CA GLU A 535 -19.58 -2.63 8.49
C GLU A 535 -19.39 -3.03 7.02
N LEU A 536 -19.85 -2.17 6.11
CA LEU A 536 -19.70 -2.33 4.68
C LEU A 536 -18.81 -1.22 4.12
N ARG A 537 -17.91 -1.58 3.21
CA ARG A 537 -16.97 -0.63 2.60
C ARG A 537 -16.81 -0.89 1.12
N VAL A 538 -17.02 0.15 0.31
CA VAL A 538 -16.62 0.16 -1.09
C VAL A 538 -15.12 0.38 -1.18
N GLN A 539 -14.43 -0.44 -1.96
CA GLN A 539 -12.99 -0.29 -2.15
C GLN A 539 -12.67 0.95 -2.99
N ARG A 540 -11.45 1.47 -2.81
CA ARG A 540 -10.93 2.63 -3.53
C ARG A 540 -10.72 2.36 -5.02
N ASP A 541 -11.21 3.27 -5.85
CA ASP A 541 -11.18 3.17 -7.32
C ASP A 541 -11.12 4.55 -8.03
N ASP A 542 -10.63 5.59 -7.33
CA ASP A 542 -10.39 6.90 -7.93
C ASP A 542 -9.01 6.98 -8.63
N PRO A 543 -8.89 7.73 -9.74
CA PRO A 543 -7.64 7.88 -10.45
C PRO A 543 -6.60 8.66 -9.64
N ARG A 544 -5.33 8.25 -9.75
CA ARG A 544 -4.19 8.96 -9.14
C ARG A 544 -3.68 10.11 -10.01
N LEU A 545 -2.91 11.01 -9.39
CA LEU A 545 -2.22 12.11 -10.07
C LEU A 545 -1.36 11.58 -11.23
N GLY A 546 -1.47 12.21 -12.40
CA GLY A 546 -0.70 11.87 -13.60
C GLY A 546 -1.14 10.60 -14.33
N GLN A 547 -1.98 9.76 -13.72
CA GLN A 547 -2.45 8.51 -14.31
C GLN A 547 -3.68 8.73 -15.20
N ARG A 548 -3.82 7.95 -16.28
CA ARG A 548 -5.04 7.95 -17.09
C ARG A 548 -6.20 7.41 -16.23
N PRO A 549 -7.36 8.10 -16.18
CA PRO A 549 -8.50 7.58 -15.44
C PRO A 549 -8.96 6.25 -16.03
N LYS A 550 -8.83 5.18 -15.24
CA LYS A 550 -9.40 3.86 -15.53
C LYS A 550 -10.64 3.60 -14.67
N GLY A 551 -10.50 3.85 -13.38
CA GLY A 551 -11.55 3.63 -12.39
C GLY A 551 -12.55 4.76 -12.26
N ARG A 552 -13.76 4.40 -11.80
CA ARG A 552 -14.82 5.33 -11.43
C ARG A 552 -15.40 4.93 -10.07
N GLN A 553 -14.80 5.47 -9.00
CA GLN A 553 -15.26 5.28 -7.61
C GLN A 553 -16.78 5.08 -7.48
N SER A 554 -17.15 3.82 -7.26
CA SER A 554 -18.49 3.37 -6.90
C SER A 554 -18.80 3.75 -5.45
N TYR A 555 -20.07 3.76 -5.08
CA TYR A 555 -20.50 4.28 -3.77
C TYR A 555 -21.84 3.69 -3.34
N PHE A 556 -22.14 3.76 -2.04
CA PHE A 556 -23.46 3.38 -1.51
C PHE A 556 -24.50 4.47 -1.77
N ASP A 557 -25.65 4.05 -2.30
CA ASP A 557 -26.74 4.92 -2.70
C ASP A 557 -27.89 4.93 -1.70
N ASP A 558 -27.93 5.97 -0.86
CA ASP A 558 -28.93 6.16 0.17
C ASP A 558 -29.64 7.49 -0.06
N ALA A 559 -30.97 7.46 -0.04
CA ALA A 559 -31.81 8.62 -0.30
C ALA A 559 -31.77 9.64 0.86
N ALA A 560 -31.46 9.18 2.08
CA ALA A 560 -31.32 10.03 3.25
C ALA A 560 -29.93 10.69 3.34
N TYR A 561 -28.95 10.24 2.55
CA TYR A 561 -27.61 10.85 2.56
C TYR A 561 -27.61 12.20 1.82
N GLU A 562 -27.46 13.30 2.56
CA GLU A 562 -27.36 14.63 1.95
C GLU A 562 -25.89 15.01 1.74
N LYS A 563 -25.49 15.20 0.48
CA LYS A 563 -24.09 15.52 0.14
C LYS A 563 -23.69 16.93 0.59
N TYR A 564 -24.60 17.88 0.45
CA TYR A 564 -24.39 19.29 0.77
C TYR A 564 -25.41 19.72 1.80
N ASP A 565 -24.97 20.54 2.75
CA ASP A 565 -25.85 21.18 3.71
C ASP A 565 -26.89 22.04 2.97
N PRO A 566 -28.20 21.83 3.22
CA PRO A 566 -29.26 22.43 2.42
C PRO A 566 -29.37 23.95 2.60
N VAL A 567 -28.79 24.51 3.67
CA VAL A 567 -28.86 25.95 3.98
C VAL A 567 -27.64 26.68 3.41
N SER A 568 -26.45 26.17 3.68
CA SER A 568 -25.18 26.81 3.34
C SER A 568 -24.62 26.37 1.98
N GLY A 569 -25.10 25.25 1.43
CA GLY A 569 -24.55 24.62 0.23
C GLY A 569 -23.14 24.05 0.42
N ARG A 570 -22.61 24.04 1.64
CA ARG A 570 -21.26 23.55 1.95
C ARG A 570 -21.26 22.06 2.18
N LEU A 571 -20.08 21.44 2.06
CA LEU A 571 -19.91 20.06 2.53
C LEU A 571 -20.09 20.02 4.06
N PRO A 572 -20.88 19.08 4.60
CA PRO A 572 -21.05 18.92 6.03
C PRO A 572 -19.73 18.60 6.73
N LYS A 573 -19.56 19.12 7.95
CA LYS A 573 -18.32 18.95 8.72
C LYS A 573 -18.28 17.61 9.46
N GLY A 574 -19.42 17.08 9.88
CA GLY A 574 -19.52 15.83 10.63
C GLY A 574 -20.44 14.82 9.96
N GLY A 575 -21.01 13.94 10.79
CA GLY A 575 -21.94 12.88 10.37
C GLY A 575 -23.41 13.29 10.47
N GLU A 576 -23.71 14.58 10.65
CA GLU A 576 -25.08 15.06 10.90
C GLU A 576 -26.03 14.79 9.73
N LEU A 577 -25.48 14.70 8.52
CA LEU A 577 -26.19 14.47 7.27
C LEU A 577 -25.89 13.10 6.66
N ASP A 578 -25.51 12.13 7.49
CA ASP A 578 -25.39 10.74 7.08
C ASP A 578 -26.77 10.15 6.72
N GLY A 579 -26.77 9.11 5.89
CA GLY A 579 -27.99 8.38 5.55
C GLY A 579 -28.42 7.41 6.65
N GLU A 580 -29.42 6.59 6.36
CA GLU A 580 -29.89 5.55 7.28
C GLU A 580 -28.76 4.54 7.58
N HIS A 581 -28.03 4.14 6.53
CA HIS A 581 -26.89 3.22 6.67
C HIS A 581 -25.59 3.79 6.13
N VAL A 582 -25.65 4.72 5.17
CA VAL A 582 -24.43 5.29 4.56
C VAL A 582 -23.85 6.36 5.47
N SER A 583 -22.59 6.17 5.88
CA SER A 583 -21.94 7.04 6.86
C SER A 583 -20.66 7.66 6.31
N ARG A 584 -20.34 8.88 6.77
CA ARG A 584 -19.02 9.50 6.59
C ARG A 584 -18.00 8.96 7.60
N ARG A 585 -18.46 8.48 8.75
CA ARG A 585 -17.61 7.86 9.78
C ARG A 585 -17.19 6.46 9.35
N GLY A 586 -16.03 6.00 9.83
CA GLY A 586 -15.47 4.71 9.41
C GLY A 586 -14.85 4.72 8.02
N SER A 587 -14.54 5.91 7.50
CA SER A 587 -13.87 6.18 6.22
C SER A 587 -12.33 6.22 6.35
N PHE A 588 -11.82 5.69 7.46
CA PHE A 588 -10.40 5.64 7.79
C PHE A 588 -9.62 4.73 6.84
N ASN A 589 -8.35 5.05 6.60
CA ASN A 589 -7.44 4.23 5.81
C ASN A 589 -7.32 2.82 6.41
N ALA A 590 -7.60 1.79 5.63
CA ALA A 590 -7.57 0.41 6.11
C ALA A 590 -6.16 -0.08 6.48
N TYR A 591 -5.09 0.59 6.03
CA TYR A 591 -3.71 0.28 6.42
C TYR A 591 -3.28 0.89 7.77
N ALA A 592 -4.11 1.75 8.35
CA ALA A 592 -3.72 2.63 9.43
C ALA A 592 -4.31 2.20 10.79
N ASN A 593 -4.45 0.90 11.08
CA ASN A 593 -5.10 0.39 12.30
C ASN A 593 -4.17 -0.45 13.18
N LEU A 594 -2.86 -0.20 13.15
CA LEU A 594 -1.91 -0.74 14.15
C LEU A 594 -1.75 0.23 15.34
N CYS A 595 -1.43 -0.27 16.54
CA CYS A 595 -1.20 0.61 17.69
C CYS A 595 0.19 1.30 17.65
N ASP A 596 1.19 0.68 17.03
CA ASP A 596 2.59 1.12 17.10
C ASP A 596 3.02 2.04 15.94
N ILE A 597 2.05 2.67 15.26
CA ILE A 597 2.27 3.59 14.13
C ILE A 597 1.68 4.96 14.45
N VAL A 598 2.18 5.99 13.76
CA VAL A 598 1.61 7.34 13.82
C VAL A 598 0.71 7.56 12.61
N VAL A 599 -0.54 7.96 12.83
CA VAL A 599 -1.52 8.22 11.78
C VAL A 599 -1.94 9.67 11.79
N VAL A 600 -1.89 10.29 10.62
CA VAL A 600 -2.05 11.74 10.47
C VAL A 600 -3.29 12.10 9.65
N GLY A 601 -4.15 12.94 10.23
CA GLY A 601 -5.26 13.65 9.61
C GLY A 601 -4.82 14.88 8.82
N GLY A 602 -5.70 15.39 7.95
CA GLY A 602 -5.49 16.63 7.22
C GLY A 602 -6.39 17.75 7.75
N TYR A 603 -5.82 18.93 7.98
CA TYR A 603 -6.58 20.14 8.31
C TYR A 603 -6.18 21.34 7.44
N ARG A 604 -7.02 22.36 7.42
CA ARG A 604 -6.77 23.63 6.72
C ARG A 604 -6.09 24.66 7.62
N ARG A 605 -4.98 25.24 7.16
CA ARG A 605 -4.22 26.21 7.97
C ARG A 605 -5.04 27.44 8.36
N SER A 606 -5.87 27.97 7.45
CA SER A 606 -6.58 29.25 7.66
C SER A 606 -7.53 29.26 8.86
N ASP A 607 -8.16 28.12 9.16
CA ASP A 607 -9.25 28.05 10.14
C ASP A 607 -9.19 26.82 11.07
N GLY A 608 -8.22 25.92 10.90
CA GLY A 608 -8.06 24.74 11.75
C GLY A 608 -9.08 23.64 11.50
N GLU A 609 -9.96 23.82 10.51
CA GLU A 609 -11.01 22.87 10.20
C GLU A 609 -10.43 21.61 9.54
N PRO A 610 -10.99 20.42 9.80
CA PRO A 610 -10.59 19.21 9.10
C PRO A 610 -10.81 19.39 7.59
N SER A 611 -9.82 19.01 6.78
CA SER A 611 -9.97 19.01 5.33
C SER A 611 -11.12 18.09 4.96
N TRP A 612 -11.99 18.52 4.05
CA TRP A 612 -13.27 17.85 3.77
C TRP A 612 -13.13 16.36 3.46
N TYR A 613 -12.02 15.92 2.86
CA TYR A 613 -11.76 14.50 2.56
C TYR A 613 -11.18 13.68 3.72
N THR A 614 -10.62 14.31 4.79
CA THR A 614 -9.82 13.59 5.80
C THR A 614 -10.61 12.48 6.46
N GLY A 615 -10.07 11.27 6.41
CA GLY A 615 -10.70 10.05 6.90
C GLY A 615 -11.07 10.16 8.37
N SER A 616 -12.18 9.52 8.73
CA SER A 616 -12.73 9.58 10.08
C SER A 616 -12.79 8.20 10.70
N GLY A 617 -12.41 8.11 11.96
CA GLY A 617 -12.81 7.00 12.81
C GLY A 617 -14.29 7.09 13.22
N PRO A 618 -14.71 6.28 14.21
CA PRO A 618 -13.90 5.26 14.85
C PRO A 618 -13.66 4.06 13.92
N THR A 619 -12.60 3.32 14.21
CA THR A 619 -12.35 1.95 13.74
C THR A 619 -12.41 1.00 14.94
N MET A 620 -12.08 -0.28 14.77
CA MET A 620 -12.13 -1.21 15.92
C MET A 620 -11.07 -0.90 16.99
N VAL A 621 -10.01 -0.16 16.64
CA VAL A 621 -8.84 0.05 17.50
C VAL A 621 -8.57 1.51 17.85
N ARG A 622 -9.20 2.48 17.15
CA ARG A 622 -8.92 3.91 17.33
C ARG A 622 -10.16 4.78 17.09
N THR A 623 -10.24 5.90 17.80
CA THR A 623 -11.29 6.90 17.64
C THR A 623 -11.12 7.74 16.37
N GLY A 624 -9.87 8.00 15.96
CA GLY A 624 -9.49 8.84 14.83
C GLY A 624 -7.98 8.75 14.56
N PRO A 625 -7.39 9.70 13.81
CA PRO A 625 -5.93 9.78 13.70
C PRO A 625 -5.30 10.17 15.05
N ASP A 626 -3.99 10.03 15.19
CA ASP A 626 -3.29 10.44 16.41
C ASP A 626 -3.25 11.97 16.52
N LEU A 627 -3.14 12.64 15.38
CA LEU A 627 -3.13 14.09 15.21
C LEU A 627 -3.45 14.46 13.75
N ALA A 628 -3.63 15.74 13.46
CA ALA A 628 -3.71 16.24 12.09
C ALA A 628 -2.62 17.25 11.78
N ALA A 629 -2.19 17.32 10.52
CA ALA A 629 -1.27 18.35 10.04
C ALA A 629 -1.88 19.12 8.86
N VAL A 630 -1.28 20.25 8.51
CA VAL A 630 -1.73 21.09 7.40
C VAL A 630 -1.69 20.27 6.11
N SER A 631 -2.83 20.17 5.42
CA SER A 631 -2.91 19.60 4.07
C SER A 631 -3.45 20.58 3.03
N GLU A 632 -3.97 21.73 3.46
CA GLU A 632 -4.49 22.80 2.60
C GLU A 632 -4.27 24.15 3.28
N GLU A 633 -4.04 25.21 2.52
CA GLU A 633 -3.87 26.55 3.08
C GLU A 633 -5.22 27.17 3.49
N SER A 634 -6.24 27.09 2.63
CA SER A 634 -7.57 27.65 2.90
C SER A 634 -8.68 27.00 2.06
N PRO A 635 -9.97 27.32 2.29
CA PRO A 635 -11.06 26.87 1.41
C PRO A 635 -10.89 27.25 -0.06
N SER A 636 -10.17 28.35 -0.34
CA SER A 636 -9.93 28.85 -1.70
C SER A 636 -8.54 28.47 -2.23
N HIS A 637 -7.58 28.21 -1.35
CA HIS A 637 -6.23 27.78 -1.68
C HIS A 637 -6.02 26.35 -1.21
N ILE A 638 -6.47 25.42 -2.05
CA ILE A 638 -6.40 23.99 -1.79
C ILE A 638 -4.96 23.52 -1.97
N GLY A 639 -4.49 22.72 -1.01
CA GLY A 639 -3.19 22.06 -1.02
C GLY A 639 -2.05 22.83 -0.38
N VAL A 640 -0.91 22.16 -0.26
CA VAL A 640 0.39 22.70 0.19
C VAL A 640 1.31 22.75 -1.02
N ILE A 641 2.05 23.84 -1.16
CA ILE A 641 3.05 24.01 -2.22
C ILE A 641 4.31 23.24 -1.82
N ALA A 642 4.81 22.40 -2.72
CA ALA A 642 6.11 21.76 -2.60
C ALA A 642 6.70 21.48 -4.00
N SER A 643 7.90 20.91 -4.05
CA SER A 643 8.64 20.60 -5.26
C SER A 643 7.84 19.74 -6.24
N GLY A 644 7.86 20.13 -7.51
CA GLY A 644 7.54 19.25 -8.62
C GLY A 644 8.68 18.27 -8.89
N THR A 645 8.53 17.47 -9.95
CA THR A 645 9.50 16.42 -10.31
C THR A 645 10.88 16.99 -10.57
N PHE A 646 10.97 18.06 -11.36
CA PHE A 646 12.23 18.69 -11.72
C PHE A 646 12.56 19.90 -10.85
N SER A 647 13.84 20.15 -10.62
CA SER A 647 14.32 21.30 -9.84
C SER A 647 13.77 22.63 -10.36
N GLY A 648 13.37 23.50 -9.43
CA GLY A 648 12.80 24.82 -9.73
C GLY A 648 11.32 24.80 -10.11
N SER A 649 10.69 23.62 -10.23
CA SER A 649 9.24 23.49 -10.37
C SER A 649 8.57 23.30 -9.01
N VAL A 650 7.37 23.88 -8.85
CA VAL A 650 6.53 23.67 -7.67
C VAL A 650 5.06 23.55 -8.05
N PHE A 651 4.30 22.86 -7.22
CA PHE A 651 2.85 22.78 -7.37
C PHE A 651 2.15 22.58 -6.03
N ALA A 652 0.88 22.97 -5.97
CA ALA A 652 0.02 22.70 -4.83
C ALA A 652 -0.59 21.30 -4.94
N GLN A 653 -0.51 20.52 -3.86
CA GLN A 653 -1.15 19.21 -3.73
C GLN A 653 -1.88 19.12 -2.40
N ASN A 654 -3.04 18.47 -2.38
CA ASN A 654 -3.79 18.19 -1.16
C ASN A 654 -3.91 16.68 -0.90
N GLY A 655 -4.50 16.32 0.23
CA GLY A 655 -4.65 14.95 0.71
C GLY A 655 -3.99 14.74 2.07
N THR A 656 -4.44 13.72 2.80
CA THR A 656 -3.78 13.33 4.05
C THR A 656 -2.35 12.82 3.82
N SER A 657 -2.03 12.36 2.60
CA SER A 657 -0.65 12.05 2.20
C SER A 657 0.25 13.28 2.21
N VAL A 658 -0.29 14.50 2.07
CA VAL A 658 0.46 15.76 2.18
C VAL A 658 0.63 16.21 3.64
N ALA A 659 -0.31 15.86 4.52
CA ALA A 659 -0.20 16.14 5.96
C ALA A 659 0.87 15.27 6.65
N VAL A 660 0.91 13.97 6.33
CA VAL A 660 1.88 12.99 6.88
C VAL A 660 3.33 13.48 6.90
N PRO A 661 3.90 13.94 5.78
CA PRO A 661 5.31 14.34 5.74
C PRO A 661 5.65 15.52 6.66
N ALA A 662 4.70 16.38 7.05
CA ALA A 662 4.95 17.39 8.07
C ALA A 662 5.27 16.75 9.44
N LYS A 663 4.58 15.66 9.81
CA LYS A 663 4.90 14.87 11.01
C LYS A 663 6.19 14.08 10.86
N VAL A 664 6.51 13.61 9.65
CA VAL A 664 7.82 12.98 9.37
C VAL A 664 8.96 13.95 9.67
N ARG A 665 8.86 15.20 9.18
CA ARG A 665 9.83 16.27 9.46
C ARG A 665 9.94 16.55 10.97
N ALA A 666 8.80 16.70 11.65
CA ALA A 666 8.78 16.96 13.09
C ALA A 666 9.42 15.82 13.89
N LEU A 667 9.08 14.56 13.58
CA LEU A 667 9.69 13.38 14.23
C LEU A 667 11.19 13.31 13.98
N ALA A 668 11.65 13.63 12.77
CA ALA A 668 13.08 13.62 12.47
C ALA A 668 13.86 14.67 13.28
N ASN A 669 13.22 15.80 13.61
CA ASN A 669 13.80 16.83 14.47
C ASN A 669 13.76 16.45 15.95
N GLU A 670 12.64 15.91 16.42
CA GLU A 670 12.44 15.39 17.79
C GLU A 670 13.47 14.29 18.12
N MET A 671 13.71 13.38 17.19
CA MET A 671 14.65 12.27 17.39
C MET A 671 16.13 12.66 17.27
N ALA A 672 16.42 13.87 16.78
CA ALA A 672 17.80 14.33 16.69
C ALA A 672 18.34 14.69 18.09
N PRO A 673 19.64 14.57 18.34
CA PRO A 673 20.21 14.94 19.64
C PRO A 673 19.88 16.39 20.01
N GLY A 674 19.26 16.58 21.17
CA GLY A 674 18.81 17.90 21.65
C GLY A 674 17.53 18.43 21.00
N GLY A 675 16.76 17.58 20.31
CA GLY A 675 15.45 17.95 19.78
C GLY A 675 14.40 18.24 20.87
N ASP A 676 13.54 19.21 20.61
CA ASP A 676 12.41 19.58 21.47
C ASP A 676 11.30 18.51 21.48
N ASP A 677 10.51 18.46 22.55
CA ASP A 677 9.38 17.53 22.69
C ASP A 677 8.19 17.91 21.81
N PHE A 678 7.40 16.91 21.41
CA PHE A 678 6.30 17.05 20.48
C PHE A 678 5.17 17.98 20.96
N GLY A 679 4.98 18.09 22.28
CA GLY A 679 3.95 18.93 22.90
C GLY A 679 4.01 20.40 22.45
N ASP A 680 5.20 20.89 22.14
CA ASP A 680 5.43 22.28 21.73
C ASP A 680 4.98 22.58 20.29
N TYR A 681 4.68 21.54 19.50
CA TYR A 681 4.27 21.67 18.10
C TYR A 681 2.76 21.62 17.89
N CYS A 682 1.97 21.41 18.94
CA CYS A 682 0.51 21.42 18.86
C CYS A 682 0.00 22.87 18.78
N ALA A 683 -0.60 23.22 17.65
CA ALA A 683 -1.14 24.54 17.36
C ALA A 683 -2.52 24.74 18.00
N GLU A 684 -2.59 25.64 18.98
CA GLU A 684 -3.84 26.16 19.53
C GLU A 684 -4.36 27.37 18.74
N ASN A 685 -3.46 28.08 18.06
CA ASN A 685 -3.75 29.30 17.30
C ASN A 685 -3.36 29.17 15.82
N GLY A 686 -4.16 29.81 14.96
CA GLY A 686 -3.88 30.01 13.54
C GLY A 686 -3.73 31.49 13.17
N PRO A 687 -3.65 31.81 11.87
CA PRO A 687 -3.45 33.17 11.38
C PRO A 687 -4.53 34.19 11.79
N HIS A 688 -5.70 33.71 12.21
CA HIS A 688 -6.87 34.53 12.55
C HIS A 688 -7.31 34.38 14.01
N GLY A 689 -6.44 33.86 14.89
CA GLY A 689 -6.73 33.62 16.30
C GLY A 689 -6.85 32.14 16.66
N PRO A 690 -7.46 31.80 17.80
CA PRO A 690 -7.56 30.43 18.27
C PRO A 690 -8.39 29.57 17.32
N TYR A 691 -7.98 28.31 17.14
CA TYR A 691 -8.78 27.33 16.42
C TYR A 691 -10.00 26.90 17.25
N GLY A 692 -11.04 26.43 16.57
CA GLY A 692 -12.20 25.83 17.22
C GLY A 692 -11.91 24.46 17.84
N GLU A 693 -12.94 23.86 18.44
CA GLU A 693 -12.89 22.53 19.04
C GLU A 693 -12.30 21.47 18.09
N LEU A 694 -11.64 20.46 18.67
CA LEU A 694 -11.06 19.36 17.92
C LEU A 694 -12.12 18.28 17.68
N ASP A 695 -12.43 18.04 16.40
CA ASP A 695 -13.08 16.80 16.01
C ASP A 695 -12.08 15.64 16.11
N GLN A 696 -12.01 14.99 17.28
CA GLN A 696 -11.05 13.91 17.54
C GLN A 696 -11.16 12.77 16.53
N ALA A 697 -12.33 12.51 15.95
CA ALA A 697 -12.50 11.43 14.98
C ALA A 697 -11.75 11.70 13.67
N ARG A 698 -11.45 12.97 13.37
CA ARG A 698 -10.84 13.44 12.11
C ARG A 698 -9.49 14.15 12.29
N LEU A 699 -9.30 14.80 13.44
CA LEU A 699 -8.13 15.61 13.77
C LEU A 699 -7.24 14.96 14.83
N GLY A 700 -7.73 13.94 15.54
CA GLY A 700 -6.99 13.31 16.62
C GLY A 700 -6.83 14.25 17.82
N ASN A 701 -5.71 14.09 18.52
CA ASN A 701 -5.48 14.75 19.80
C ASN A 701 -4.97 16.18 19.67
N CYS A 702 -4.36 16.56 18.53
CA CYS A 702 -3.96 17.94 18.29
C CYS A 702 -3.75 18.27 16.79
N ARG A 703 -3.55 19.56 16.49
CA ARG A 703 -3.17 20.06 15.17
C ARG A 703 -1.68 20.36 15.18
N LEU A 704 -0.89 19.68 14.36
CA LEU A 704 0.53 19.95 14.19
C LEU A 704 0.76 21.24 13.41
N HIS A 705 1.49 22.18 14.00
CA HIS A 705 1.96 23.37 13.29
C HIS A 705 2.97 22.94 12.21
N ALA A 706 2.60 23.11 10.94
CA ALA A 706 3.57 23.00 9.86
C ALA A 706 4.26 24.38 9.69
N PRO A 707 5.61 24.49 9.81
CA PRO A 707 6.29 25.72 9.42
C PRO A 707 5.89 26.10 7.99
N ALA A 708 5.94 27.40 7.67
CA ALA A 708 5.67 27.87 6.32
C ALA A 708 6.49 27.04 5.31
N PRO A 709 5.95 26.69 4.14
CA PRO A 709 6.70 25.94 3.15
C PRO A 709 8.03 26.68 2.86
N PRO A 710 9.16 25.95 2.71
CA PRO A 710 10.45 26.55 2.48
C PRO A 710 10.40 27.52 1.30
N ASN A 711 11.26 28.55 1.28
CA ASN A 711 11.29 29.53 0.19
C ASN A 711 11.60 28.85 -1.14
N HIS A 712 10.56 28.50 -1.90
CA HIS A 712 10.68 27.87 -3.22
C HIS A 712 11.11 28.84 -4.34
N ARG A 713 11.37 30.12 -4.01
CA ARG A 713 11.78 31.14 -4.98
C ARG A 713 13.27 30.98 -5.30
N ARG A 714 13.59 30.43 -6.48
CA ARG A 714 14.84 30.79 -7.18
C ARG A 714 14.72 32.27 -7.57
N ARG A 715 15.25 33.18 -6.75
CA ARG A 715 15.59 34.51 -7.26
C ARG A 715 16.84 34.29 -8.12
N ILE A 716 16.63 34.10 -9.42
CA ILE A 716 17.69 34.37 -10.38
C ILE A 716 17.80 35.89 -10.36
N GLU A 717 18.74 36.42 -9.58
CA GLU A 717 19.17 37.80 -9.83
C GLU A 717 19.80 37.77 -11.22
N PRO A 718 19.30 38.56 -12.19
CA PRO A 718 20.00 38.74 -13.45
C PRO A 718 21.38 39.31 -13.13
N GLU A 719 22.45 38.64 -13.57
CA GLU A 719 23.80 39.21 -13.60
C GLU A 719 23.87 40.49 -14.43
#